data_AF-A0A437D5V6-F1
#
_entry.id   AF-A0A437D5V6-F1
#
_cell.length_a   1.000
_cell.length_b   1.000
_cell.length_c   1.000
_cell.angle_alpha   90.00
_cell.angle_beta   90.00
_cell.angle_gamma   90.00
#
_symmetry.space_group_name_H-M   'P 1'
#
loop_
_entity.id
_entity.type
_entity.pdbx_description
1 polymer ?
#
loop_
_entity_poly.entity_id
_entity_poly.type
_entity_poly.pdbx_seq_one_letter_code
_entity_poly.pdbx_strand_id
1 'polypeptide(L)'
;MMQRVVCVIRGDLSCEPISLWVCCHTLVRVSGTPACVLPMISQQEFLPKKLWGRNGNYCCASGLSNSPKEASLLSCRQNLDAMQQAKDNISSGSHCCQLKLVNFENDDNHISHQTQGLSSKYLVVRRGKPFKVTLMFDSPAWNQPNHRLELEARLGQLSVRIPVLSPCKSFEPRGWSARVSPGHLHPLSVTVHICSPVQSSVALYDLHLHIQTPQRTLIYEAGQFVLLCNPWLKEDPVYMPLDVLLEEYVQSDYGVVYMGTETNVVGRPWSFGQYEPGVLEACLKLLQVSPQHLKDNEKDYMARADPVYLSRVVCAMVNCNDDLGILQGKWQGSYKDGREPTEWSGSADILQQWLSSNCKPVKYGQCWVFGAVLCSVMRVLGIPSRMVTVFNAAHDTNGNLKVEEVYSTCGEKLNLSKDSIWNFHVWVECWMRRDDLSAEFDGWQVVDPTPQETSAGTFRCGPCPVAAILQRRLSAPFDAPFLCASVDADVIRLVIRERQVVGRMVDPDTVGRLICTKSVGLDGPENLTWTYKQKRGEQQPCLMSNNQIQPRVQTLSHPSGPTEGRSASPGPVAPSLQVSLTMDEIPSLGEDIRMTVTVSNGSGCPRALLEHISAQLKEYDCSPQKSFWAFHGEVLIQPFEVLRLQYFISYSDYSSILAGEDFVNLAVVMKDMRTKERFLAAQEFSIRAPQVSIEVEGGDSIQMHVERTVDVRFTNHFSKALTDVVLTVEGSGLLLGKRDTRTAVLEPGKTIWKKVSVMATSPGTKVLMATLSHGNISASRSFHKVSVLPEILHYNQ
;
A
#
# COMPACT_ATOMS: atom_id res chain seq x y z
N MET A 1 -20.92 35.79 0.73
CA MET A 1 -20.71 37.05 1.48
C MET A 1 -20.62 36.72 2.96
N MET A 2 -19.41 36.61 3.51
CA MET A 2 -19.16 36.70 4.95
C MET A 2 -17.69 37.01 5.14
N GLN A 3 -17.44 38.19 5.70
CA GLN A 3 -16.14 38.82 5.87
C GLN A 3 -15.36 38.18 7.03
N ARG A 4 -14.07 37.95 6.78
CA ARG A 4 -13.05 37.69 7.81
C ARG A 4 -12.77 39.00 8.56
N VAL A 5 -12.83 38.96 9.88
CA VAL A 5 -12.23 40.00 10.74
C VAL A 5 -10.88 39.48 11.22
N VAL A 6 -9.84 40.20 10.80
CA VAL A 6 -8.46 40.08 11.27
C VAL A 6 -8.32 40.99 12.49
N CYS A 7 -7.80 40.48 13.60
CA CYS A 7 -7.34 41.33 14.71
C CYS A 7 -5.87 41.04 14.97
N VAL A 8 -5.05 42.07 14.80
CA VAL A 8 -3.61 42.13 15.09
C VAL A 8 -3.46 42.78 16.45
N ILE A 9 -2.74 42.15 17.39
CA ILE A 9 -2.18 42.85 18.55
C ILE A 9 -0.72 42.40 18.76
N ARG A 10 0.19 43.37 18.70
CA ARG A 10 1.58 43.32 19.18
C ARG A 10 1.61 43.77 20.65
N GLY A 11 2.51 43.21 21.47
CA GLY A 11 2.96 43.87 22.71
C GLY A 11 3.43 42.94 23.83
N ASP A 12 4.71 42.58 23.77
CA ASP A 12 5.72 42.27 24.80
C ASP A 12 5.43 42.16 26.32
N LEU A 13 6.20 41.21 26.92
CA LEU A 13 6.81 41.11 28.26
C LEU A 13 6.10 40.41 29.45
N SER A 14 6.74 39.30 29.89
CA SER A 14 7.18 38.93 31.26
C SER A 14 6.72 37.56 31.84
N CYS A 15 7.77 36.77 32.15
CA CYS A 15 8.03 35.67 33.11
C CYS A 15 6.93 34.93 33.91
N GLU A 16 6.92 33.59 33.70
CA GLU A 16 6.77 32.43 34.64
C GLU A 16 5.52 32.25 35.55
N PRO A 17 5.28 31.06 36.15
CA PRO A 17 4.71 29.85 35.53
C PRO A 17 3.38 29.42 36.22
N ILE A 18 2.39 28.97 35.46
CA ILE A 18 1.11 28.49 36.04
C ILE A 18 1.11 26.97 36.15
N SER A 19 1.12 26.51 37.40
CA SER A 19 0.84 25.16 37.89
C SER A 19 -0.54 24.65 37.45
N LEU A 20 -0.58 23.50 36.78
CA LEU A 20 -1.81 22.76 36.48
C LEU A 20 -2.29 21.98 37.72
N TRP A 21 -3.52 22.29 38.14
CA TRP A 21 -4.30 21.52 39.11
C TRP A 21 -4.83 20.24 38.49
N VAL A 22 -4.57 19.10 39.16
CA VAL A 22 -5.22 17.81 38.91
C VAL A 22 -6.38 17.66 39.90
N CYS A 23 -7.60 17.55 39.39
CA CYS A 23 -8.78 17.21 40.20
C CYS A 23 -8.85 15.68 40.43
N CYS A 24 -8.48 15.24 41.63
CA CYS A 24 -8.88 13.96 42.20
C CYS A 24 -10.24 14.10 42.90
N HIS A 25 -11.22 13.25 42.57
CA HIS A 25 -12.36 13.00 43.43
C HIS A 25 -12.32 11.56 43.95
N THR A 26 -12.03 11.45 45.24
CA THR A 26 -12.23 10.26 46.08
C THR A 26 -13.59 10.38 46.76
N LEU A 27 -14.36 9.30 46.78
CA LEU A 27 -15.52 9.13 47.66
C LEU A 27 -15.33 7.85 48.49
N VAL A 28 -15.34 8.03 49.81
CA VAL A 28 -15.17 7.00 50.85
C VAL A 28 -16.54 6.69 51.49
N ARG A 29 -16.82 5.41 51.75
CA ARG A 29 -17.46 4.82 52.96
C ARG A 29 -17.53 3.28 52.78
N VAL A 30 -16.77 2.46 53.53
CA VAL A 30 -17.02 1.86 54.87
C VAL A 30 -18.33 1.03 54.86
N SER A 31 -18.44 -0.27 55.17
CA SER A 31 -17.76 -1.22 56.07
C SER A 31 -18.26 -2.67 55.80
N GLY A 32 -17.48 -3.71 56.16
CA GLY A 32 -18.05 -5.00 56.58
C GLY A 32 -17.27 -6.27 56.17
N THR A 33 -16.43 -6.78 57.08
CA THR A 33 -15.99 -8.19 57.13
C THR A 33 -17.08 -9.08 57.76
N PRO A 34 -17.17 -10.40 57.46
CA PRO A 34 -16.32 -11.39 58.15
C PRO A 34 -15.88 -12.63 57.33
N ALA A 35 -14.68 -13.10 57.69
CA ALA A 35 -14.23 -14.47 57.98
C ALA A 35 -14.65 -15.71 57.13
N CYS A 36 -13.60 -16.44 56.73
CA CYS A 36 -13.37 -17.89 56.80
C CYS A 36 -14.40 -18.88 56.21
N VAL A 37 -13.90 -19.82 55.38
CA VAL A 37 -13.85 -21.27 55.66
C VAL A 37 -13.09 -21.97 54.52
N LEU A 38 -11.99 -22.67 54.87
CA LEU A 38 -11.32 -23.72 54.10
C LEU A 38 -12.14 -25.03 54.19
N PRO A 39 -11.98 -25.98 53.26
CA PRO A 39 -11.12 -27.12 53.60
C PRO A 39 -10.22 -27.62 52.47
N MET A 40 -9.06 -28.13 52.89
CA MET A 40 -8.15 -29.02 52.17
C MET A 40 -8.59 -30.49 52.27
N ILE A 41 -7.85 -31.35 51.55
CA ILE A 41 -7.65 -32.81 51.69
C ILE A 41 -8.59 -33.62 50.74
N SER A 42 -8.11 -34.45 49.81
CA SER A 42 -7.13 -35.54 49.99
C SER A 42 -6.23 -35.85 48.78
N GLN A 43 -5.03 -36.34 49.11
CA GLN A 43 -4.13 -37.12 48.27
C GLN A 43 -4.62 -38.57 48.14
N GLN A 44 -4.33 -39.23 47.02
CA GLN A 44 -3.93 -40.65 47.04
C GLN A 44 -3.05 -41.00 45.82
N GLU A 45 -2.00 -41.76 46.11
CA GLU A 45 -0.87 -42.09 45.25
C GLU A 45 -0.77 -43.62 45.10
N PHE A 46 -0.24 -44.06 43.94
CA PHE A 46 0.63 -45.24 43.71
C PHE A 46 0.13 -46.67 43.32
N LEU A 47 0.65 -47.10 42.13
CA LEU A 47 1.29 -48.39 41.73
C LEU A 47 0.44 -49.55 41.09
N PRO A 48 1.03 -50.55 40.37
CA PRO A 48 1.57 -50.49 38.98
C PRO A 48 1.36 -51.82 38.13
N LYS A 49 2.04 -51.92 36.96
CA LYS A 49 2.44 -53.12 36.13
C LYS A 49 1.54 -53.53 34.92
N LYS A 50 2.06 -53.39 33.67
CA LYS A 50 2.74 -54.39 32.76
C LYS A 50 1.71 -55.28 31.99
N LEU A 51 1.79 -55.67 30.70
CA LEU A 51 2.86 -55.77 29.67
C LEU A 51 2.24 -56.05 28.26
N TRP A 52 2.86 -55.45 27.23
CA TRP A 52 3.14 -55.92 25.84
C TRP A 52 2.10 -56.17 24.73
N GLY A 53 2.35 -55.50 23.59
CA GLY A 53 2.09 -55.99 22.22
C GLY A 53 2.27 -54.95 21.08
N ARG A 54 3.51 -54.81 20.56
CA ARG A 54 4.02 -54.42 19.20
C ARG A 54 3.07 -53.73 18.18
N ASN A 55 3.45 -52.84 17.25
CA ASN A 55 4.68 -52.19 16.75
C ASN A 55 4.22 -51.13 15.72
N GLY A 56 4.95 -50.01 15.53
CA GLY A 56 4.96 -49.30 14.23
C GLY A 56 4.92 -47.76 14.24
N ASN A 57 6.08 -47.15 14.50
CA ASN A 57 6.61 -45.86 13.96
C ASN A 57 5.72 -44.58 13.93
N TYR A 58 5.92 -43.71 14.91
CA TYR A 58 5.79 -42.25 14.79
C TYR A 58 7.15 -41.60 15.01
N CYS A 59 7.57 -40.72 14.09
CA CYS A 59 8.69 -39.81 14.29
C CYS A 59 8.22 -38.62 15.13
N CYS A 60 8.79 -38.43 16.31
CA CYS A 60 8.60 -37.24 17.15
C CYS A 60 9.45 -36.08 16.62
N ALA A 61 8.80 -34.95 16.31
CA ALA A 61 9.42 -33.64 16.29
C ALA A 61 9.33 -33.05 17.70
N SER A 62 10.46 -32.89 18.38
CA SER A 62 10.54 -32.20 19.68
C SER A 62 10.56 -30.69 19.45
N GLY A 63 9.50 -30.02 19.89
CA GLY A 63 9.47 -28.58 20.06
C GLY A 63 10.29 -28.17 21.28
N LEU A 64 11.20 -27.21 21.09
CA LEU A 64 11.87 -26.49 22.15
C LEU A 64 11.36 -25.05 22.12
N SER A 65 10.75 -24.65 23.22
CA SER A 65 10.34 -23.27 23.54
C SER A 65 11.59 -22.45 23.85
N ASN A 66 11.99 -21.56 22.95
CA ASN A 66 13.12 -20.66 23.17
C ASN A 66 12.68 -19.45 24.00
N SER A 67 13.48 -19.13 25.02
CA SER A 67 13.29 -17.97 25.91
C SER A 67 14.18 -16.79 25.47
N PRO A 68 13.90 -15.54 25.88
CA PRO A 68 14.59 -14.33 25.39
C PRO A 68 16.10 -14.28 25.69
N LYS A 69 16.59 -15.10 26.64
CA LYS A 69 18.04 -15.18 26.95
C LYS A 69 18.84 -15.88 25.84
N GLU A 70 18.22 -16.75 25.05
CA GLU A 70 18.92 -17.48 23.98
C GLU A 70 19.16 -16.63 22.73
N ALA A 71 18.36 -15.59 22.46
CA ALA A 71 18.61 -14.67 21.33
C ALA A 71 19.93 -13.88 21.50
N SER A 72 20.26 -13.49 22.73
CA SER A 72 21.56 -12.86 23.06
C SER A 72 22.75 -13.82 22.87
N LEU A 73 22.54 -15.12 23.15
CA LEU A 73 23.55 -16.17 23.01
C LEU A 73 23.69 -16.66 21.57
N LEU A 74 22.63 -16.59 20.76
CA LEU A 74 22.66 -16.91 19.32
C LEU A 74 23.38 -15.81 18.51
N SER A 75 23.19 -14.53 18.87
CA SER A 75 24.00 -13.41 18.36
C SER A 75 25.49 -13.61 18.70
N CYS A 76 25.80 -14.00 19.95
CA CYS A 76 27.17 -14.35 20.34
C CYS A 76 27.72 -15.60 19.61
N ARG A 77 26.91 -16.63 19.35
CA ARG A 77 27.35 -17.85 18.66
C ARG A 77 27.60 -17.64 17.17
N GLN A 78 26.78 -16.85 16.47
CA GLN A 78 27.03 -16.53 15.06
C GLN A 78 28.31 -15.70 14.87
N ASN A 79 28.69 -14.88 15.85
CA ASN A 79 29.95 -14.14 15.85
C ASN A 79 31.19 -14.98 16.20
N LEU A 80 31.02 -16.14 16.87
CA LEU A 80 32.13 -17.03 17.23
C LEU A 80 32.56 -17.94 16.07
N ASP A 81 31.63 -18.37 15.21
CA ASP A 81 31.94 -19.27 14.09
C ASP A 81 32.67 -18.57 12.93
N ALA A 82 32.57 -17.24 12.81
CA ALA A 82 33.27 -16.45 11.79
C ALA A 82 34.77 -16.22 12.10
N MET A 83 35.23 -16.46 13.33
CA MET A 83 36.63 -16.18 13.75
C MET A 83 37.57 -17.39 13.68
N GLN A 84 37.14 -18.53 13.13
CA GLN A 84 37.96 -19.76 13.09
C GLN A 84 38.67 -20.00 11.73
N GLN A 85 39.10 -18.96 11.02
CA GLN A 85 40.03 -19.08 9.89
C GLN A 85 41.10 -17.98 9.91
N ALA A 86 41.96 -17.99 10.92
CA ALA A 86 43.27 -17.33 10.86
C ALA A 86 44.24 -18.04 11.80
N LYS A 87 44.74 -19.19 11.38
CA LYS A 87 45.95 -19.78 11.95
C LYS A 87 46.88 -20.10 10.82
N ASP A 88 47.91 -19.28 10.66
CA ASP A 88 49.27 -19.76 10.40
C ASP A 88 50.32 -18.72 10.77
N ASN A 89 51.39 -19.24 11.37
CA ASN A 89 52.70 -18.66 11.69
C ASN A 89 52.81 -17.66 12.88
N ILE A 90 53.07 -18.25 14.05
CA ILE A 90 53.64 -17.58 15.22
C ILE A 90 55.16 -17.55 15.08
N SER A 91 55.74 -16.35 15.05
CA SER A 91 57.08 -16.11 15.60
C SER A 91 56.99 -14.96 16.60
N SER A 92 57.70 -15.12 17.70
CA SER A 92 57.66 -14.29 18.90
C SER A 92 58.19 -12.87 18.67
N GLY A 93 57.35 -11.85 18.88
CA GLY A 93 57.77 -10.46 19.02
C GLY A 93 56.64 -9.46 18.71
N SER A 94 56.32 -8.61 19.70
CA SER A 94 55.32 -7.51 19.70
C SER A 94 53.88 -7.91 20.08
N HIS A 95 53.42 -7.39 21.23
CA HIS A 95 52.01 -7.42 21.65
C HIS A 95 51.16 -6.60 20.68
N CYS A 96 50.74 -7.23 19.59
CA CYS A 96 49.90 -6.61 18.59
C CYS A 96 48.44 -6.69 19.04
N CYS A 97 47.80 -5.53 19.18
CA CYS A 97 46.39 -5.37 19.53
C CYS A 97 45.48 -6.25 18.66
N GLN A 98 44.82 -7.26 19.26
CA GLN A 98 43.88 -8.13 18.56
C GLN A 98 42.44 -7.77 18.88
N LEU A 99 41.60 -7.73 17.84
CA LEU A 99 40.16 -7.56 18.00
C LEU A 99 39.54 -8.82 18.61
N LYS A 100 38.78 -8.66 19.69
CA LYS A 100 38.12 -9.76 20.41
C LYS A 100 36.61 -9.80 20.14
N LEU A 101 35.96 -8.65 20.15
CA LEU A 101 34.51 -8.55 19.97
C LEU A 101 34.15 -7.23 19.30
N VAL A 102 33.14 -7.26 18.44
CA VAL A 102 32.49 -6.08 17.88
C VAL A 102 31.07 -6.02 18.43
N ASN A 103 30.70 -4.90 19.04
CA ASN A 103 29.34 -4.61 19.43
C ASN A 103 28.79 -3.48 18.55
N PHE A 104 27.74 -3.75 17.78
CA PHE A 104 27.07 -2.77 16.93
C PHE A 104 26.10 -1.86 17.71
N GLU A 105 25.98 -1.99 19.03
CA GLU A 105 25.11 -1.15 19.87
C GLU A 105 23.68 -1.08 19.30
N ASN A 106 23.13 -2.24 18.91
CA ASN A 106 21.92 -2.34 18.07
C ASN A 106 20.74 -1.57 18.67
N ASP A 107 20.43 -1.75 19.94
CA ASP A 107 19.28 -1.11 20.59
C ASP A 107 19.39 0.43 20.55
N ASP A 108 20.54 0.96 20.98
CA ASP A 108 20.87 2.38 20.97
C ASP A 108 20.77 2.99 19.57
N ASN A 109 21.35 2.31 18.59
CA ASN A 109 21.37 2.78 17.22
C ASN A 109 20.00 2.66 16.57
N HIS A 110 19.25 1.57 16.78
CA HIS A 110 17.90 1.43 16.27
C HIS A 110 16.98 2.52 16.83
N ILE A 111 17.12 2.85 18.11
CA ILE A 111 16.38 3.96 18.73
C ILE A 111 16.74 5.29 18.08
N SER A 112 18.03 5.59 17.99
CA SER A 112 18.51 6.82 17.38
C SER A 112 18.06 6.94 15.91
N HIS A 113 18.08 5.85 15.15
CA HIS A 113 17.80 5.85 13.71
C HIS A 113 16.34 5.64 13.34
N GLN A 114 15.42 5.48 14.31
CA GLN A 114 14.00 5.21 14.05
C GLN A 114 13.84 3.94 13.19
N THR A 115 14.52 2.85 13.62
CA THR A 115 14.58 1.55 12.91
C THR A 115 14.31 0.36 13.84
N GLN A 116 13.79 0.62 15.04
CA GLN A 116 13.40 -0.42 16.01
C GLN A 116 12.40 -1.39 15.36
N GLY A 117 12.62 -2.69 15.55
CA GLY A 117 11.73 -3.74 15.04
C GLY A 117 11.92 -4.08 13.55
N LEU A 118 12.70 -3.32 12.77
CA LEU A 118 12.93 -3.66 11.34
C LEU A 118 13.80 -4.92 11.15
N SER A 119 14.69 -5.22 12.08
CA SER A 119 15.48 -6.45 12.06
C SER A 119 15.97 -6.80 13.46
N SER A 120 15.93 -8.10 13.78
CA SER A 120 16.66 -8.67 14.91
C SER A 120 18.02 -9.26 14.51
N LYS A 121 18.29 -9.35 13.19
CA LYS A 121 19.50 -9.99 12.64
C LYS A 121 20.61 -8.98 12.34
N TYR A 122 20.26 -7.83 11.79
CA TYR A 122 21.23 -6.82 11.34
C TYR A 122 21.08 -5.51 12.12
N LEU A 123 22.18 -4.78 12.27
CA LEU A 123 22.09 -3.35 12.56
C LEU A 123 21.41 -2.66 11.38
N VAL A 124 20.40 -1.83 11.63
CA VAL A 124 19.68 -1.07 10.59
C VAL A 124 19.79 0.40 10.90
N VAL A 125 20.43 1.16 10.01
CA VAL A 125 20.72 2.58 10.19
C VAL A 125 20.33 3.35 8.94
N ARG A 126 20.29 4.68 9.07
CA ARG A 126 19.88 5.61 8.00
C ARG A 126 21.06 6.48 7.60
N ARG A 127 21.23 6.69 6.29
CA ARG A 127 22.35 7.46 5.73
C ARG A 127 22.39 8.91 6.25
N GLY A 128 23.57 9.51 6.29
CA GLY A 128 23.75 10.88 6.77
C GLY A 128 23.62 11.07 8.28
N LYS A 129 23.34 10.01 9.06
CA LYS A 129 23.30 10.06 10.53
C LYS A 129 24.38 9.14 11.13
N PRO A 130 25.15 9.60 12.13
CA PRO A 130 26.17 8.76 12.77
C PRO A 130 25.58 7.63 13.62
N PHE A 131 26.16 6.43 13.54
CA PHE A 131 25.85 5.27 14.37
C PHE A 131 27.09 4.77 15.11
N LYS A 132 26.89 4.12 16.26
CA LYS A 132 27.96 3.65 17.17
C LYS A 132 28.38 2.22 16.86
N VAL A 133 29.68 1.94 16.91
CA VAL A 133 30.24 0.58 16.92
C VAL A 133 31.34 0.53 17.97
N THR A 134 31.23 -0.37 18.94
CA THR A 134 32.22 -0.58 19.99
C THR A 134 33.12 -1.75 19.63
N LEU A 135 34.42 -1.45 19.46
CA LEU A 135 35.47 -2.42 19.19
C LEU A 135 36.14 -2.79 20.52
N MET A 136 36.20 -4.07 20.86
CA MET A 136 36.82 -4.57 22.08
C MET A 136 38.06 -5.40 21.75
N PHE A 137 39.14 -5.19 22.50
CA PHE A 137 40.45 -5.74 22.21
C PHE A 137 41.02 -6.53 23.39
N ASP A 138 41.97 -7.42 23.10
CA ASP A 138 42.65 -8.26 24.10
C ASP A 138 43.72 -7.52 24.92
N SER A 139 44.16 -6.37 24.42
CA SER A 139 45.26 -5.56 24.95
C SER A 139 44.97 -4.08 24.67
N PRO A 140 45.68 -3.12 25.32
CA PRO A 140 45.36 -1.71 25.20
C PRO A 140 45.28 -1.22 23.74
N ALA A 141 44.06 -0.91 23.32
CA ALA A 141 43.64 -0.88 21.93
C ALA A 141 44.16 0.32 21.14
N TRP A 142 44.19 1.45 21.83
CA TRP A 142 44.33 2.77 21.21
C TRP A 142 45.09 3.69 22.15
N ASN A 143 46.42 3.54 22.16
CA ASN A 143 47.34 4.54 22.72
C ASN A 143 48.80 4.31 22.29
N GLN A 144 49.03 3.59 21.19
CA GLN A 144 50.36 3.41 20.60
C GLN A 144 50.47 4.39 19.41
N PRO A 145 51.47 5.29 19.36
CA PRO A 145 51.63 6.25 18.25
C PRO A 145 51.75 5.61 16.85
N ASN A 146 51.91 4.28 16.81
CA ASN A 146 52.14 3.49 15.60
C ASN A 146 50.95 2.61 15.17
N HIS A 147 49.82 2.64 15.87
CA HIS A 147 48.63 1.86 15.50
C HIS A 147 47.57 2.75 14.86
N ARG A 148 47.21 2.48 13.60
CA ARG A 148 46.16 3.20 12.88
C ARG A 148 44.99 2.27 12.63
N LEU A 149 43.80 2.69 13.05
CA LEU A 149 42.55 2.00 12.78
C LEU A 149 41.91 2.61 11.53
N GLU A 150 41.49 1.74 10.62
CA GLU A 150 40.77 2.09 9.40
C GLU A 150 39.62 1.11 9.23
N LEU A 151 38.41 1.63 9.08
CA LEU A 151 37.23 0.81 8.78
C LEU A 151 37.07 0.73 7.26
N GLU A 152 36.57 -0.37 6.74
CA GLU A 152 36.24 -0.51 5.33
C GLU A 152 34.78 -0.96 5.20
N ALA A 153 33.94 -0.11 4.63
CA ALA A 153 32.57 -0.47 4.26
C ALA A 153 32.58 -1.02 2.83
N ARG A 154 32.13 -2.26 2.65
CA ARG A 154 32.08 -2.96 1.37
C ARG A 154 30.65 -3.20 0.91
N LEU A 155 30.46 -3.11 -0.40
CA LEU A 155 29.21 -3.39 -1.09
C LEU A 155 29.52 -4.10 -2.42
N GLY A 156 29.55 -5.43 -2.40
CA GLY A 156 30.09 -6.20 -3.52
C GLY A 156 31.58 -5.89 -3.73
N GLN A 157 31.94 -5.43 -4.93
CA GLN A 157 33.32 -5.02 -5.24
C GLN A 157 33.60 -3.55 -4.88
N LEU A 158 32.57 -2.76 -4.58
CA LEU A 158 32.73 -1.38 -4.16
C LEU A 158 33.20 -1.36 -2.71
N SER A 159 34.23 -0.58 -2.39
CA SER A 159 34.64 -0.38 -1.01
C SER A 159 35.11 1.04 -0.73
N VAL A 160 34.85 1.49 0.50
CA VAL A 160 35.30 2.78 1.01
C VAL A 160 36.08 2.55 2.29
N ARG A 161 37.35 2.99 2.30
CA ARG A 161 38.19 3.00 3.51
C ARG A 161 37.99 4.31 4.27
N ILE A 162 37.81 4.17 5.57
CA ILE A 162 37.36 5.22 6.48
C ILE A 162 38.36 5.28 7.64
N PRO A 163 39.32 6.21 7.62
CA PRO A 163 40.28 6.34 8.71
C PRO A 163 39.56 6.77 9.99
N VAL A 164 39.86 6.11 11.11
CA VAL A 164 39.31 6.46 12.42
C VAL A 164 40.08 7.67 12.97
N LEU A 165 39.38 8.80 13.10
CA LEU A 165 39.97 10.07 13.52
C LEU A 165 39.80 10.32 15.03
N SER A 166 40.85 10.90 15.64
CA SER A 166 40.84 11.39 17.02
C SER A 166 39.88 12.59 17.22
N PRO A 167 39.38 12.83 18.44
CA PRO A 167 38.36 13.85 18.71
C PRO A 167 38.90 15.28 18.55
N CYS A 168 38.79 15.87 17.35
CA CYS A 168 39.00 17.33 17.16
C CYS A 168 38.57 17.93 15.80
N LYS A 169 37.88 17.21 14.90
CA LYS A 169 37.48 17.74 13.57
C LYS A 169 35.96 17.74 13.41
N SER A 170 35.39 18.77 12.77
CA SER A 170 33.96 18.90 12.42
C SER A 170 33.52 17.83 11.42
N PHE A 171 32.30 17.29 11.49
CA PHE A 171 31.79 16.24 10.57
C PHE A 171 31.95 16.71 9.11
N GLU A 172 32.63 15.92 8.28
CA GLU A 172 32.67 16.18 6.84
C GLU A 172 31.35 15.67 6.26
N PRO A 173 30.45 16.55 5.78
CA PRO A 173 29.11 16.13 5.38
C PRO A 173 29.08 15.32 4.09
N ARG A 174 30.20 15.32 3.34
CA ARG A 174 30.27 14.87 1.94
C ARG A 174 30.90 13.49 1.76
N GLY A 175 31.44 12.87 2.82
CA GLY A 175 32.14 11.60 2.74
C GLY A 175 31.92 10.73 3.96
N TRP A 176 32.31 9.46 3.85
CA TRP A 176 32.30 8.55 4.99
C TRP A 176 33.27 9.04 6.07
N SER A 177 32.86 8.99 7.33
CA SER A 177 33.70 9.40 8.45
C SER A 177 33.56 8.46 9.63
N ALA A 178 34.65 8.27 10.38
CA ALA A 178 34.69 7.46 11.58
C ALA A 178 35.44 8.21 12.69
N ARG A 179 34.85 8.31 13.89
CA ARG A 179 35.40 9.12 14.99
C ARG A 179 35.27 8.48 16.34
N VAL A 180 36.24 8.75 17.20
CA VAL A 180 36.18 8.37 18.62
C VAL A 180 35.89 9.60 19.45
N SER A 181 34.87 9.52 20.32
CA SER A 181 34.51 10.60 21.24
C SER A 181 35.36 10.54 22.53
N PRO A 182 35.71 11.66 23.19
CA PRO A 182 36.65 11.67 24.33
C PRO A 182 36.28 10.78 25.52
N GLY A 183 34.97 10.57 25.78
CA GLY A 183 34.47 9.69 26.84
C GLY A 183 34.29 8.22 26.45
N HIS A 184 34.64 7.86 25.20
CA HIS A 184 34.44 6.54 24.61
C HIS A 184 35.77 5.79 24.36
N LEU A 185 36.82 6.25 25.04
CA LEU A 185 38.16 5.67 25.04
C LEU A 185 38.36 4.94 26.36
N HIS A 186 38.28 3.62 26.33
CA HIS A 186 38.66 2.76 27.43
C HIS A 186 39.92 1.97 27.02
N PRO A 187 40.82 1.59 27.95
CA PRO A 187 42.04 0.87 27.59
C PRO A 187 41.79 -0.33 26.66
N LEU A 188 40.72 -1.10 26.90
CA LEU A 188 40.40 -2.31 26.12
C LEU A 188 39.24 -2.15 25.14
N SER A 189 38.63 -0.97 25.03
CA SER A 189 37.51 -0.76 24.11
C SER A 189 37.46 0.66 23.55
N VAL A 190 37.06 0.74 22.28
CA VAL A 190 36.95 2.00 21.54
C VAL A 190 35.57 2.03 20.89
N THR A 191 34.74 2.99 21.27
CA THR A 191 33.48 3.26 20.54
C THR A 191 33.74 4.26 19.42
N VAL A 192 33.47 3.81 18.20
CA VAL A 192 33.60 4.57 16.97
C VAL A 192 32.22 4.99 16.49
N HIS A 193 32.04 6.27 16.20
CA HIS A 193 30.89 6.81 15.50
C HIS A 193 31.17 6.83 14.00
N ILE A 194 30.45 6.02 13.24
CA ILE A 194 30.54 5.92 11.78
C ILE A 194 29.40 6.73 11.18
N CYS A 195 29.69 7.59 10.22
CA CYS A 195 28.68 8.36 9.48
C CYS A 195 28.91 8.20 7.99
N SER A 196 27.87 7.79 7.27
CA SER A 196 27.85 7.72 5.82
C SER A 196 27.32 9.03 5.22
N PRO A 197 27.71 9.42 4.00
CA PRO A 197 27.11 10.56 3.30
C PRO A 197 25.67 10.27 2.87
N VAL A 198 24.87 11.31 2.62
CA VAL A 198 23.47 11.17 2.16
C VAL A 198 23.35 10.56 0.76
N GLN A 199 24.42 10.57 -0.03
CA GLN A 199 24.47 9.89 -1.34
C GLN A 199 24.92 8.42 -1.23
N SER A 200 24.90 7.83 -0.03
CA SER A 200 25.20 6.41 0.12
C SER A 200 24.06 5.54 -0.37
N SER A 201 24.42 4.41 -0.98
CA SER A 201 23.48 3.43 -1.53
C SER A 201 22.68 2.72 -0.45
N VAL A 202 21.40 2.49 -0.71
CA VAL A 202 20.55 1.65 0.15
C VAL A 202 20.88 0.17 -0.09
N ALA A 203 21.45 -0.50 0.91
CA ALA A 203 21.88 -1.89 0.82
C ALA A 203 22.29 -2.50 2.17
N LEU A 204 22.60 -3.80 2.16
CA LEU A 204 23.38 -4.49 3.19
C LEU A 204 24.88 -4.31 2.89
N TYR A 205 25.64 -3.81 3.86
CA TYR A 205 27.08 -3.58 3.78
C TYR A 205 27.85 -4.53 4.67
N ASP A 206 29.03 -4.95 4.21
CA ASP A 206 30.01 -5.66 5.03
C ASP A 206 31.00 -4.66 5.63
N LEU A 207 31.16 -4.67 6.95
CA LEU A 207 32.11 -3.82 7.66
C LEU A 207 33.35 -4.63 8.01
N HIS A 208 34.51 -4.12 7.60
CA HIS A 208 35.80 -4.70 7.96
C HIS A 208 36.63 -3.70 8.78
N LEU A 209 37.44 -4.21 9.70
CA LEU A 209 38.39 -3.42 10.48
C LEU A 209 39.82 -3.75 10.03
N HIS A 210 40.55 -2.71 9.63
CA HIS A 210 41.98 -2.75 9.33
C HIS A 210 42.75 -2.13 10.49
N ILE A 211 43.63 -2.93 11.11
CA ILE A 211 44.58 -2.47 12.12
C ILE A 211 45.95 -2.43 11.47
N GLN A 212 46.41 -1.22 11.16
CA GLN A 212 47.73 -0.98 10.58
C GLN A 212 48.75 -0.78 11.70
N THR A 213 49.78 -1.62 11.72
CA THR A 213 50.98 -1.47 12.55
C THR A 213 52.21 -1.28 11.64
N PRO A 214 53.37 -0.84 12.17
CA PRO A 214 54.55 -0.64 11.34
C PRO A 214 55.04 -1.91 10.63
N GLN A 215 54.69 -3.09 11.15
CA GLN A 215 55.15 -4.37 10.64
C GLN A 215 54.10 -5.09 9.78
N ARG A 216 52.79 -4.86 10.01
CA ARG A 216 51.72 -5.59 9.32
C ARG A 216 50.38 -4.86 9.35
N THR A 217 49.50 -5.23 8.41
CA THR A 217 48.08 -4.87 8.46
C THR A 217 47.27 -6.11 8.81
N LEU A 218 46.47 -6.03 9.87
CA LEU A 218 45.51 -7.06 10.24
C LEU A 218 44.12 -6.66 9.76
N ILE A 219 43.38 -7.59 9.18
CA ILE A 219 42.02 -7.38 8.66
C ILE A 219 41.07 -8.30 9.41
N TYR A 220 40.00 -7.72 9.96
CA TYR A 220 38.94 -8.45 10.66
C TYR A 220 37.61 -8.17 9.99
N GLU A 221 36.79 -9.21 9.81
CA GLU A 221 35.38 -9.05 9.47
C GLU A 221 34.64 -8.59 10.73
N ALA A 222 34.17 -7.34 10.74
CA ALA A 222 33.54 -6.75 11.92
C ALA A 222 32.05 -7.09 12.01
N GLY A 223 31.40 -7.34 10.87
CA GLY A 223 30.00 -7.75 10.76
C GLY A 223 29.28 -7.01 9.62
N GLN A 224 27.95 -7.05 9.62
CA GLN A 224 27.12 -6.46 8.56
C GLN A 224 26.12 -5.44 9.11
N PHE A 225 25.81 -4.41 8.31
CA PHE A 225 24.78 -3.43 8.64
C PHE A 225 23.98 -3.03 7.40
N VAL A 226 22.69 -2.73 7.59
CA VAL A 226 21.80 -2.22 6.56
C VAL A 226 21.78 -0.69 6.63
N LEU A 227 21.95 -0.05 5.48
CA LEU A 227 21.81 1.39 5.32
C LEU A 227 20.56 1.72 4.50
N LEU A 228 19.69 2.56 5.06
CA LEU A 228 18.43 2.99 4.44
C LEU A 228 18.43 4.50 4.12
N CYS A 229 17.43 4.95 3.36
CA CYS A 229 17.14 6.38 3.19
C CYS A 229 16.78 7.04 4.53
N ASN A 230 17.02 8.36 4.64
CA ASN A 230 16.85 9.12 5.86
C ASN A 230 15.85 10.28 5.71
N PRO A 231 14.55 10.04 5.92
CA PRO A 231 13.55 11.08 5.75
C PRO A 231 13.52 12.11 6.90
N TRP A 232 14.30 11.91 7.98
CA TRP A 232 14.48 12.89 9.06
C TRP A 232 15.58 13.93 8.76
N LEU A 233 16.40 13.73 7.74
CA LEU A 233 17.56 14.57 7.46
C LEU A 233 17.32 15.46 6.23
N LYS A 234 17.38 16.78 6.40
CA LYS A 234 17.04 17.78 5.38
C LYS A 234 17.82 17.64 4.07
N GLU A 235 19.08 17.23 4.18
CA GLU A 235 19.97 17.04 3.04
C GLU A 235 19.61 15.82 2.19
N ASP A 236 18.94 14.82 2.78
CA ASP A 236 18.49 13.63 2.07
C ASP A 236 17.35 13.99 1.08
N PRO A 237 17.40 13.50 -0.17
CA PRO A 237 16.31 13.66 -1.13
C PRO A 237 14.92 13.24 -0.64
N VAL A 238 14.81 12.33 0.34
CA VAL A 238 13.50 11.89 0.88
C VAL A 238 13.05 12.63 2.14
N TYR A 239 13.70 13.76 2.48
CA TYR A 239 13.37 14.53 3.68
C TYR A 239 11.90 14.94 3.74
N MET A 240 11.25 14.62 4.85
CA MET A 240 9.87 15.02 5.15
C MET A 240 9.86 15.89 6.42
N PRO A 241 9.35 17.13 6.36
CA PRO A 241 9.60 18.13 7.39
C PRO A 241 8.78 18.00 8.68
N LEU A 242 7.68 17.24 8.67
CA LEU A 242 6.75 17.16 9.80
C LEU A 242 6.75 15.76 10.41
N ASP A 243 6.93 15.68 11.73
CA ASP A 243 6.99 14.40 12.45
C ASP A 243 5.70 13.59 12.31
N VAL A 244 4.52 14.22 12.35
CA VAL A 244 3.23 13.53 12.14
C VAL A 244 3.11 12.87 10.76
N LEU A 245 3.79 13.40 9.74
CA LEU A 245 3.82 12.80 8.41
C LEU A 245 4.82 11.63 8.36
N LEU A 246 5.93 11.72 9.09
CA LEU A 246 6.90 10.63 9.24
C LEU A 246 6.27 9.45 10.01
N GLU A 247 5.49 9.74 11.05
CA GLU A 247 4.69 8.76 11.79
C GLU A 247 3.74 8.02 10.84
N GLU A 248 2.98 8.72 9.99
CA GLU A 248 2.00 8.08 9.09
C GLU A 248 2.63 7.39 7.87
N TYR A 249 3.63 8.01 7.24
CA TYR A 249 4.13 7.60 5.92
C TYR A 249 5.44 6.82 5.94
N VAL A 250 6.06 6.66 7.12
CA VAL A 250 7.26 5.82 7.31
C VAL A 250 7.04 4.82 8.44
N GLN A 251 6.64 5.29 9.63
CA GLN A 251 6.61 4.45 10.83
C GLN A 251 5.35 3.59 10.95
N SER A 252 4.18 4.10 10.56
CA SER A 252 2.92 3.37 10.64
C SER A 252 2.97 2.13 9.77
N ASP A 253 2.72 0.97 10.34
CA ASP A 253 2.62 -0.32 9.65
C ASP A 253 1.21 -0.68 9.23
N TYR A 254 0.36 0.34 9.17
CA TYR A 254 -1.05 0.26 8.90
C TYR A 254 -1.47 1.26 7.84
N GLY A 255 -2.41 0.85 7.00
CA GLY A 255 -3.06 1.69 6.01
C GLY A 255 -4.52 1.32 5.82
N VAL A 256 -5.20 2.11 4.99
CA VAL A 256 -6.56 1.83 4.52
C VAL A 256 -6.54 1.94 3.00
N VAL A 257 -7.04 0.91 2.34
CA VAL A 257 -7.32 0.92 0.90
C VAL A 257 -8.76 1.32 0.69
N TYR A 258 -9.01 2.37 -0.08
CA TYR A 258 -10.38 2.75 -0.46
C TYR A 258 -10.77 2.06 -1.75
N MET A 259 -11.95 1.46 -1.77
CA MET A 259 -12.52 0.69 -2.87
C MET A 259 -13.98 1.07 -3.09
N GLY A 260 -14.62 0.47 -4.09
CA GLY A 260 -16.03 0.72 -4.43
C GLY A 260 -16.16 1.77 -5.52
N THR A 261 -17.11 2.68 -5.36
CA THR A 261 -17.37 3.77 -6.33
C THR A 261 -17.22 5.13 -5.64
N GLU A 262 -17.20 6.22 -6.40
CA GLU A 262 -17.05 7.57 -5.84
C GLU A 262 -18.20 7.97 -4.90
N THR A 263 -19.36 7.33 -5.06
CA THR A 263 -20.55 7.56 -4.23
C THR A 263 -20.69 6.57 -3.07
N ASN A 264 -20.01 5.41 -3.14
CA ASN A 264 -20.04 4.37 -2.12
C ASN A 264 -18.61 3.87 -1.84
N VAL A 265 -17.84 4.74 -1.19
CA VAL A 265 -16.44 4.48 -0.81
C VAL A 265 -16.39 3.54 0.39
N VAL A 266 -15.70 2.42 0.24
CA VAL A 266 -15.48 1.43 1.30
C VAL A 266 -13.99 1.43 1.67
N GLY A 267 -13.68 1.67 2.95
CA GLY A 267 -12.33 1.56 3.47
C GLY A 267 -12.03 0.13 3.92
N ARG A 268 -10.93 -0.43 3.43
CA ARG A 268 -10.41 -1.74 3.85
C ARG A 268 -9.07 -1.57 4.57
N PRO A 269 -8.98 -1.88 5.87
CA PRO A 269 -7.75 -1.99 6.63
C PRO A 269 -6.70 -2.85 5.92
N TRP A 270 -5.45 -2.42 5.95
CA TRP A 270 -4.31 -3.17 5.42
C TRP A 270 -3.12 -3.12 6.38
N SER A 271 -2.54 -4.28 6.69
CA SER A 271 -1.28 -4.36 7.44
C SER A 271 -0.09 -4.32 6.48
N PHE A 272 0.65 -3.21 6.47
CA PHE A 272 1.89 -3.13 5.69
C PHE A 272 2.96 -4.07 6.24
N GLY A 273 3.00 -4.24 7.56
CA GLY A 273 3.81 -5.24 8.25
C GLY A 273 5.32 -5.07 8.06
N GLN A 274 5.83 -3.83 7.94
CA GLN A 274 7.27 -3.59 7.75
C GLN A 274 8.16 -4.10 8.91
N TYR A 275 7.58 -4.33 10.09
CA TYR A 275 8.27 -4.86 11.27
C TYR A 275 8.12 -6.38 11.42
N GLU A 276 7.45 -7.05 10.49
CA GLU A 276 7.37 -8.50 10.52
C GLU A 276 8.73 -9.14 10.18
N PRO A 277 9.12 -10.22 10.88
CA PRO A 277 10.35 -10.93 10.58
C PRO A 277 10.46 -11.34 9.10
N GLY A 278 11.61 -11.09 8.47
CA GLY A 278 11.85 -11.46 7.07
C GLY A 278 11.41 -10.42 6.03
N VAL A 279 10.65 -9.38 6.41
CA VAL A 279 10.19 -8.35 5.46
C VAL A 279 11.34 -7.46 4.98
N LEU A 280 12.23 -7.02 5.88
CA LEU A 280 13.43 -6.28 5.49
C LEU A 280 14.31 -7.11 4.55
N GLU A 281 14.52 -8.38 4.87
CA GLU A 281 15.31 -9.31 4.05
C GLU A 281 14.69 -9.51 2.67
N ALA A 282 13.36 -9.62 2.58
CA ALA A 282 12.65 -9.68 1.31
C ALA A 282 12.87 -8.40 0.48
N CYS A 283 12.79 -7.22 1.11
CA CYS A 283 13.01 -5.93 0.43
C CYS A 283 14.45 -5.79 -0.09
N LEU A 284 15.45 -6.22 0.68
CA LEU A 284 16.86 -6.19 0.25
C LEU A 284 17.11 -7.22 -0.86
N LYS A 285 16.51 -8.41 -0.74
CA LYS A 285 16.60 -9.47 -1.77
C LYS A 285 15.97 -9.02 -3.08
N LEU A 286 14.84 -8.31 -3.03
CA LEU A 286 14.15 -7.73 -4.18
C LEU A 286 15.09 -6.92 -5.06
N LEU A 287 15.87 -6.02 -4.46
CA LEU A 287 16.83 -5.19 -5.19
C LEU A 287 17.96 -6.05 -5.81
N GLN A 288 18.42 -7.08 -5.11
CA GLN A 288 19.50 -7.97 -5.57
C GLN A 288 19.09 -8.93 -6.69
N VAL A 289 17.80 -9.24 -6.85
CA VAL A 289 17.31 -10.10 -7.94
C VAL A 289 16.70 -9.31 -9.09
N SER A 290 16.78 -7.98 -9.03
CA SER A 290 16.33 -7.11 -10.12
C SER A 290 17.15 -7.31 -11.39
N PRO A 291 16.56 -7.16 -12.58
CA PRO A 291 17.29 -7.25 -13.85
C PRO A 291 18.49 -6.30 -13.90
N GLN A 292 18.37 -5.11 -13.29
CA GLN A 292 19.45 -4.13 -13.23
C GLN A 292 20.64 -4.67 -12.44
N HIS A 293 20.39 -5.25 -11.27
CA HIS A 293 21.44 -5.85 -10.43
C HIS A 293 22.09 -7.08 -11.08
N LEU A 294 21.28 -7.96 -11.67
CA LEU A 294 21.78 -9.17 -12.34
C LEU A 294 22.62 -8.84 -13.57
N LYS A 295 22.34 -7.72 -14.24
CA LYS A 295 23.09 -7.25 -15.41
C LYS A 295 24.43 -6.62 -15.02
N ASP A 296 24.42 -5.73 -14.03
CA ASP A 296 25.60 -4.98 -13.57
C ASP A 296 25.38 -4.54 -12.12
N ASN A 297 25.88 -5.35 -11.18
CA ASN A 297 25.65 -5.15 -9.76
C ASN A 297 26.32 -3.88 -9.21
N GLU A 298 27.52 -3.51 -9.68
CA GLU A 298 28.23 -2.31 -9.24
C GLU A 298 27.48 -1.05 -9.67
N LYS A 299 27.05 -1.00 -10.94
CA LYS A 299 26.27 0.12 -11.46
C LYS A 299 24.93 0.27 -10.73
N ASP A 300 24.24 -0.85 -10.50
CA ASP A 300 23.01 -0.87 -9.73
C ASP A 300 23.25 -0.36 -8.30
N TYR A 301 24.28 -0.85 -7.60
CA TYR A 301 24.61 -0.38 -6.27
C TYR A 301 24.85 1.12 -6.23
N MET A 302 25.62 1.70 -7.14
CA MET A 302 25.83 3.16 -7.20
C MET A 302 24.53 3.92 -7.42
N ALA A 303 23.60 3.38 -8.24
CA ALA A 303 22.32 4.01 -8.54
C ALA A 303 21.32 3.96 -7.38
N ARG A 304 21.44 3.00 -6.45
CA ARG A 304 20.59 2.89 -5.24
C ARG A 304 20.73 4.04 -4.24
N ALA A 305 21.61 5.01 -4.50
CA ALA A 305 21.64 6.27 -3.77
C ALA A 305 20.47 7.20 -4.15
N ASP A 306 19.89 7.04 -5.33
CA ASP A 306 18.83 7.89 -5.85
C ASP A 306 17.44 7.26 -5.56
N PRO A 307 16.53 7.94 -4.82
CA PRO A 307 15.19 7.44 -4.61
C PRO A 307 14.38 7.30 -5.90
N VAL A 308 14.65 8.12 -6.94
CA VAL A 308 13.97 8.00 -8.25
C VAL A 308 14.30 6.66 -8.88
N TYR A 309 15.58 6.27 -8.86
CA TYR A 309 16.03 4.97 -9.32
C TYR A 309 15.42 3.82 -8.49
N LEU A 310 15.49 3.90 -7.16
CA LEU A 310 14.90 2.90 -6.27
C LEU A 310 13.42 2.71 -6.57
N SER A 311 12.67 3.81 -6.69
CA SER A 311 11.24 3.75 -6.97
C SER A 311 10.94 3.05 -8.29
N ARG A 312 11.73 3.33 -9.33
CA ARG A 312 11.54 2.74 -10.66
C ARG A 312 11.93 1.26 -10.72
N VAL A 313 12.94 0.83 -9.96
CA VAL A 313 13.33 -0.60 -9.85
C VAL A 313 12.27 -1.36 -9.05
N VAL A 314 11.89 -0.86 -7.88
CA VAL A 314 10.89 -1.53 -7.03
C VAL A 314 9.54 -1.61 -7.73
N CYS A 315 9.12 -0.55 -8.44
CA CYS A 315 7.90 -0.54 -9.24
C CYS A 315 7.82 -1.73 -10.23
N ALA A 316 8.91 -1.99 -10.95
CA ALA A 316 8.98 -3.11 -11.88
C ALA A 316 8.93 -4.46 -11.13
N MET A 317 9.74 -4.57 -10.07
CA MET A 317 9.90 -5.82 -9.31
C MET A 317 8.68 -6.21 -8.45
N VAL A 318 7.71 -5.32 -8.26
CA VAL A 318 6.48 -5.66 -7.51
C VAL A 318 5.56 -6.56 -8.35
N ASN A 319 5.52 -6.39 -9.67
CA ASN A 319 4.86 -7.34 -10.58
C ASN A 319 5.90 -8.31 -11.17
N CYS A 320 5.47 -9.48 -11.65
CA CYS A 320 6.39 -10.52 -12.14
C CYS A 320 6.42 -10.69 -13.67
N ASN A 321 5.98 -9.69 -14.46
CA ASN A 321 5.78 -9.90 -15.90
C ASN A 321 7.10 -10.06 -16.67
N ASP A 322 8.16 -9.39 -16.23
CA ASP A 322 9.41 -9.29 -16.97
C ASP A 322 10.59 -9.97 -16.27
N ASP A 323 10.41 -10.40 -15.01
CA ASP A 323 11.50 -10.75 -14.10
C ASP A 323 11.08 -11.66 -12.93
N LEU A 324 11.91 -11.73 -11.88
CA LEU A 324 11.66 -12.49 -10.65
C LEU A 324 10.80 -11.72 -9.63
N GLY A 325 9.91 -10.84 -10.12
CA GLY A 325 9.09 -9.98 -9.28
C GLY A 325 8.08 -10.71 -8.39
N ILE A 326 7.45 -9.93 -7.51
CA ILE A 326 6.75 -10.46 -6.32
C ILE A 326 5.40 -11.10 -6.68
N LEU A 327 4.54 -10.37 -7.39
CA LEU A 327 3.13 -10.75 -7.57
C LEU A 327 2.79 -11.07 -9.02
N GLN A 328 2.02 -12.15 -9.20
CA GLN A 328 1.36 -12.45 -10.46
C GLN A 328 -0.04 -11.86 -10.50
N GLY A 329 -0.32 -11.03 -11.50
CA GLY A 329 -1.62 -10.39 -11.69
C GLY A 329 -2.67 -11.34 -12.27
N LYS A 330 -3.91 -11.25 -11.77
CA LYS A 330 -5.08 -11.94 -12.36
C LYS A 330 -6.38 -11.22 -12.02
N TRP A 331 -7.15 -10.89 -13.05
CA TRP A 331 -8.41 -10.16 -12.94
C TRP A 331 -9.65 -10.99 -13.28
N GLN A 332 -9.48 -12.13 -13.95
CA GLN A 332 -10.59 -12.95 -14.43
C GLN A 332 -10.33 -14.44 -14.23
N GLY A 333 -11.43 -15.20 -14.18
CA GLY A 333 -11.42 -16.65 -14.08
C GLY A 333 -11.20 -17.17 -12.65
N SER A 334 -10.86 -18.45 -12.55
CA SER A 334 -10.74 -19.16 -11.27
C SER A 334 -9.41 -18.89 -10.57
N TYR A 335 -9.45 -18.59 -9.26
CA TYR A 335 -8.26 -18.42 -8.41
C TYR A 335 -7.79 -19.70 -7.69
N LYS A 336 -8.35 -20.88 -8.03
CA LYS A 336 -8.10 -22.16 -7.32
C LYS A 336 -6.63 -22.57 -7.16
N ASP A 337 -5.72 -22.12 -8.01
CA ASP A 337 -4.29 -22.43 -7.94
C ASP A 337 -3.45 -21.37 -7.19
N GLY A 338 -4.11 -20.40 -6.56
CA GLY A 338 -3.50 -19.36 -5.75
C GLY A 338 -4.49 -18.81 -4.72
N ARG A 339 -4.22 -17.59 -4.25
CA ARG A 339 -5.12 -16.84 -3.37
C ARG A 339 -5.92 -15.81 -4.18
N GLU A 340 -7.21 -15.68 -3.86
CA GLU A 340 -8.04 -14.61 -4.41
C GLU A 340 -7.52 -13.24 -3.91
N PRO A 341 -7.35 -12.23 -4.80
CA PRO A 341 -6.77 -10.94 -4.43
C PRO A 341 -7.48 -10.23 -3.26
N THR A 342 -8.78 -10.45 -3.07
CA THR A 342 -9.59 -9.86 -1.99
C THR A 342 -9.42 -10.54 -0.64
N GLU A 343 -8.76 -11.71 -0.56
CA GLU A 343 -8.45 -12.36 0.72
C GLU A 343 -7.16 -11.83 1.37
N TRP A 344 -6.33 -11.08 0.63
CA TRP A 344 -5.16 -10.45 1.22
C TRP A 344 -5.56 -9.31 2.16
N SER A 345 -4.97 -9.30 3.35
CA SER A 345 -5.14 -8.25 4.37
C SER A 345 -3.81 -7.62 4.81
N GLY A 346 -2.70 -8.05 4.21
CA GLY A 346 -1.38 -7.51 4.53
C GLY A 346 -0.27 -7.91 3.55
N SER A 347 0.79 -7.11 3.53
CA SER A 347 1.91 -7.27 2.59
C SER A 347 2.98 -8.24 3.11
N ALA A 348 3.12 -8.40 4.43
CA ALA A 348 4.16 -9.23 5.04
C ALA A 348 4.07 -10.69 4.57
N ASP A 349 2.88 -11.29 4.60
CA ASP A 349 2.66 -12.67 4.14
C ASP A 349 3.07 -12.86 2.67
N ILE A 350 2.78 -11.87 1.81
CA ILE A 350 3.15 -11.90 0.39
C ILE A 350 4.67 -11.88 0.23
N LEU A 351 5.34 -10.96 0.91
CA LEU A 351 6.81 -10.81 0.84
C LEU A 351 7.53 -12.04 1.40
N GLN A 352 7.03 -12.61 2.50
CA GLN A 352 7.55 -13.83 3.09
C GLN A 352 7.34 -15.05 2.20
N GLN A 353 6.16 -15.19 1.57
CA GLN A 353 5.88 -16.27 0.61
C GLN A 353 6.80 -16.18 -0.61
N TRP A 354 6.99 -14.97 -1.15
CA TRP A 354 7.92 -14.75 -2.26
C TRP A 354 9.36 -15.11 -1.88
N LEU A 355 9.84 -14.64 -0.72
CA LEU A 355 11.20 -14.92 -0.25
C LEU A 355 11.42 -16.42 0.02
N SER A 356 10.50 -17.07 0.75
CA SER A 356 10.60 -18.49 1.13
C SER A 356 10.44 -19.45 -0.05
N SER A 357 9.75 -19.03 -1.11
CA SER A 357 9.61 -19.80 -2.35
C SER A 357 10.78 -19.63 -3.32
N ASN A 358 11.89 -19.03 -2.87
CA ASN A 358 13.06 -18.70 -3.68
C ASN A 358 12.71 -17.75 -4.84
N CYS A 359 12.02 -16.66 -4.52
CA CYS A 359 11.62 -15.59 -5.44
C CYS A 359 10.65 -16.07 -6.54
N LYS A 360 9.79 -17.05 -6.25
CA LYS A 360 8.72 -17.43 -7.18
C LYS A 360 7.54 -16.46 -7.02
N PRO A 361 6.86 -16.08 -8.12
CA PRO A 361 5.73 -15.17 -8.05
C PRO A 361 4.60 -15.69 -7.15
N VAL A 362 4.09 -14.81 -6.29
CA VAL A 362 2.94 -15.07 -5.42
C VAL A 362 1.65 -14.83 -6.21
N LYS A 363 0.76 -15.81 -6.14
CA LYS A 363 -0.52 -15.82 -6.85
C LYS A 363 -1.66 -15.53 -5.88
N TYR A 364 -2.56 -14.57 -6.10
CA TYR A 364 -2.58 -13.55 -7.15
C TYR A 364 -2.74 -12.15 -6.55
N GLY A 365 -2.40 -11.13 -7.34
CA GLY A 365 -2.57 -9.71 -6.98
C GLY A 365 -3.44 -8.94 -7.98
N GLN A 366 -4.01 -7.84 -7.50
CA GLN A 366 -4.70 -6.80 -8.27
C GLN A 366 -4.20 -5.42 -7.82
N CYS A 367 -4.64 -4.32 -8.44
CA CYS A 367 -4.01 -2.99 -8.28
C CYS A 367 -3.72 -2.61 -6.81
N TRP A 368 -4.68 -2.78 -5.90
CA TRP A 368 -4.49 -2.45 -4.49
C TRP A 368 -3.47 -3.36 -3.79
N VAL A 369 -3.37 -4.63 -4.18
CA VAL A 369 -2.39 -5.57 -3.63
C VAL A 369 -0.98 -5.17 -4.10
N PHE A 370 -0.83 -4.84 -5.38
CA PHE A 370 0.44 -4.33 -5.91
C PHE A 370 0.83 -3.02 -5.22
N GLY A 371 -0.09 -2.06 -5.15
CA GLY A 371 0.13 -0.79 -4.47
C GLY A 371 0.53 -0.98 -3.01
N ALA A 372 -0.16 -1.87 -2.28
CA ALA A 372 0.12 -2.07 -0.86
C ALA A 372 1.49 -2.73 -0.61
N VAL A 373 1.90 -3.68 -1.46
CA VAL A 373 3.25 -4.26 -1.42
C VAL A 373 4.31 -3.22 -1.76
N LEU A 374 4.09 -2.41 -2.81
CA LEU A 374 4.99 -1.30 -3.15
C LEU A 374 5.14 -0.33 -1.98
N CYS A 375 4.03 0.10 -1.36
CA CYS A 375 4.04 1.01 -0.21
C CYS A 375 4.82 0.42 0.97
N SER A 376 4.63 -0.88 1.28
CA SER A 376 5.44 -1.58 2.30
C SER A 376 6.93 -1.53 1.99
N VAL A 377 7.33 -1.88 0.76
CA VAL A 377 8.76 -1.91 0.38
C VAL A 377 9.36 -0.51 0.46
N MET A 378 8.69 0.52 -0.07
CA MET A 378 9.19 1.89 -0.02
C MET A 378 9.36 2.40 1.42
N ARG A 379 8.38 2.12 2.31
CA ARG A 379 8.47 2.46 3.74
C ARG A 379 9.65 1.78 4.41
N VAL A 380 9.87 0.49 4.16
CA VAL A 380 11.04 -0.27 4.65
C VAL A 380 12.35 0.36 4.17
N LEU A 381 12.44 0.77 2.90
CA LEU A 381 13.63 1.41 2.34
C LEU A 381 13.85 2.84 2.86
N GLY A 382 12.89 3.40 3.61
CA GLY A 382 12.93 4.74 4.19
C GLY A 382 12.41 5.85 3.26
N ILE A 383 11.66 5.51 2.21
CA ILE A 383 11.00 6.47 1.32
C ILE A 383 9.57 6.69 1.82
N PRO A 384 9.20 7.89 2.31
CA PRO A 384 7.85 8.14 2.79
C PRO A 384 6.82 7.91 1.70
N SER A 385 5.81 7.08 1.98
CA SER A 385 4.89 6.58 0.95
C SER A 385 3.45 6.45 1.44
N ARG A 386 2.48 6.72 0.55
CA ARG A 386 1.04 6.57 0.83
C ARG A 386 0.28 5.95 -0.34
N MET A 387 -0.76 5.19 -0.01
CA MET A 387 -1.69 4.59 -0.97
C MET A 387 -2.67 5.64 -1.46
N VAL A 388 -2.89 5.71 -2.78
CA VAL A 388 -3.87 6.61 -3.39
C VAL A 388 -4.83 5.81 -4.25
N THR A 389 -6.13 6.02 -4.01
CA THR A 389 -7.21 5.48 -4.83
C THR A 389 -7.74 6.57 -5.76
N VAL A 390 -7.82 6.27 -7.05
CA VAL A 390 -8.51 7.09 -8.06
C VAL A 390 -9.81 6.38 -8.46
N PHE A 391 -10.96 7.00 -8.19
CA PHE A 391 -12.25 6.50 -8.64
C PHE A 391 -12.54 6.94 -10.08
N ASN A 392 -13.10 6.02 -10.87
CA ASN A 392 -13.27 6.15 -12.32
C ASN A 392 -11.93 6.44 -13.02
N ALA A 393 -10.92 5.61 -12.74
CA ALA A 393 -9.58 5.77 -13.31
C ALA A 393 -9.57 5.30 -14.76
N ALA A 394 -9.13 6.15 -15.68
CA ALA A 394 -9.08 5.80 -17.09
C ALA A 394 -7.79 5.03 -17.44
N HIS A 395 -7.91 4.07 -18.34
CA HIS A 395 -6.81 3.38 -18.99
C HIS A 395 -6.86 3.70 -20.49
N ASP A 396 -6.19 4.78 -20.88
CA ASP A 396 -6.07 5.23 -22.28
C ASP A 396 -4.88 4.53 -22.95
N THR A 397 -5.19 3.68 -23.92
CA THR A 397 -4.18 2.84 -24.60
C THR A 397 -3.43 3.57 -25.73
N ASN A 398 -3.84 4.78 -26.10
CA ASN A 398 -3.26 5.52 -27.22
C ASN A 398 -2.78 6.94 -26.86
N GLY A 399 -3.01 7.38 -25.62
CA GLY A 399 -2.47 8.61 -25.04
C GLY A 399 -3.10 9.90 -25.58
N ASN A 400 -4.32 9.83 -26.13
CA ASN A 400 -5.03 10.98 -26.67
C ASN A 400 -5.91 11.72 -25.63
N LEU A 401 -5.89 11.29 -24.37
CA LEU A 401 -6.68 11.81 -23.24
C LEU A 401 -8.19 11.63 -23.43
N LYS A 402 -8.60 10.62 -24.20
CA LYS A 402 -10.00 10.24 -24.44
C LYS A 402 -10.12 8.74 -24.34
N VAL A 403 -11.17 8.28 -23.67
CA VAL A 403 -11.45 6.85 -23.51
C VAL A 403 -12.82 6.54 -24.09
N GLU A 404 -12.90 5.46 -24.87
CA GLU A 404 -14.14 5.07 -25.54
C GLU A 404 -14.85 3.92 -24.81
N GLU A 405 -16.13 4.09 -24.51
CA GLU A 405 -17.02 3.03 -24.05
C GLU A 405 -18.05 2.71 -25.13
N VAL A 406 -18.23 1.43 -25.43
CA VAL A 406 -19.13 0.99 -26.52
C VAL A 406 -20.35 0.29 -25.94
N TYR A 407 -21.53 0.65 -26.42
CA TYR A 407 -22.82 0.13 -25.98
C TYR A 407 -23.65 -0.38 -27.16
N SER A 408 -24.45 -1.41 -26.92
CA SER A 408 -25.46 -1.91 -27.86
C SER A 408 -26.66 -0.95 -27.92
N THR A 409 -27.53 -1.13 -28.92
CA THR A 409 -28.78 -0.37 -29.00
C THR A 409 -29.76 -0.65 -27.85
N CYS A 410 -29.53 -1.69 -27.06
CA CYS A 410 -30.34 -2.07 -25.91
C CYS A 410 -29.68 -1.70 -24.57
N GLY A 411 -28.58 -0.94 -24.59
CA GLY A 411 -27.88 -0.50 -23.38
C GLY A 411 -26.86 -1.47 -22.81
N GLU A 412 -26.55 -2.58 -23.50
CA GLU A 412 -25.51 -3.50 -23.05
C GLU A 412 -24.12 -2.91 -23.36
N LYS A 413 -23.25 -2.79 -22.35
CA LYS A 413 -21.85 -2.45 -22.51
C LYS A 413 -21.13 -3.59 -23.24
N LEU A 414 -20.36 -3.24 -24.26
CA LEU A 414 -19.68 -4.16 -25.16
C LEU A 414 -18.17 -4.02 -25.02
N ASN A 415 -17.48 -5.16 -24.95
CA ASN A 415 -16.02 -5.21 -24.86
C ASN A 415 -15.36 -5.08 -26.25
N LEU A 416 -15.57 -3.92 -26.91
CA LEU A 416 -15.05 -3.63 -28.25
C LEU A 416 -13.96 -2.55 -28.27
N SER A 417 -13.82 -1.80 -27.19
CA SER A 417 -12.73 -0.84 -26.99
C SER A 417 -11.56 -1.52 -26.30
N LYS A 418 -10.34 -1.02 -26.54
CA LYS A 418 -9.17 -1.38 -25.73
C LYS A 418 -9.01 -0.47 -24.52
N ASP A 419 -9.63 0.71 -24.55
CA ASP A 419 -9.66 1.62 -23.42
C ASP A 419 -10.65 1.11 -22.37
N SER A 420 -10.38 1.40 -21.11
CA SER A 420 -11.26 1.02 -20.00
C SER A 420 -11.31 2.11 -18.93
N ILE A 421 -12.37 2.12 -18.14
CA ILE A 421 -12.53 3.01 -16.99
C ILE A 421 -12.74 2.14 -15.76
N TRP A 422 -11.71 1.99 -14.95
CA TRP A 422 -11.80 1.15 -13.76
C TRP A 422 -12.62 1.89 -12.70
N ASN A 423 -13.53 1.21 -12.01
CA ASN A 423 -14.35 1.81 -10.96
C ASN A 423 -13.47 2.48 -9.90
N PHE A 424 -12.35 1.84 -9.59
CA PHE A 424 -11.25 2.45 -8.89
C PHE A 424 -9.93 1.83 -9.36
N HIS A 425 -8.85 2.59 -9.22
CA HIS A 425 -7.48 2.13 -9.41
C HIS A 425 -6.62 2.63 -8.25
N VAL A 426 -5.62 1.85 -7.87
CA VAL A 426 -4.79 2.14 -6.69
C VAL A 426 -3.33 2.14 -7.07
N TRP A 427 -2.64 3.23 -6.74
CA TRP A 427 -1.19 3.37 -6.86
C TRP A 427 -0.58 3.92 -5.56
N VAL A 428 0.73 4.21 -5.58
CA VAL A 428 1.45 4.79 -4.45
C VAL A 428 2.00 6.16 -4.82
N GLU A 429 1.86 7.13 -3.92
CA GLU A 429 2.66 8.34 -3.95
C GLU A 429 3.89 8.18 -3.05
N CYS A 430 5.08 8.43 -3.59
CA CYS A 430 6.36 8.42 -2.87
C CYS A 430 6.89 9.86 -2.75
N TRP A 431 7.29 10.27 -1.55
CA TRP A 431 7.82 11.61 -1.29
C TRP A 431 9.33 11.67 -1.55
N MET A 432 9.75 12.51 -2.50
CA MET A 432 11.17 12.74 -2.80
C MET A 432 11.39 14.05 -3.55
N ARG A 433 12.62 14.55 -3.48
CA ARG A 433 13.15 15.58 -4.37
C ARG A 433 13.40 15.01 -5.77
N ARG A 434 13.24 15.84 -6.79
CA ARG A 434 13.52 15.51 -8.20
C ARG A 434 14.72 16.31 -8.68
N ASP A 435 15.91 15.92 -8.24
CA ASP A 435 17.18 16.56 -8.64
C ASP A 435 17.44 16.46 -10.16
N ASP A 436 16.75 15.55 -10.86
CA ASP A 436 16.71 15.42 -12.32
C ASP A 436 15.78 16.43 -13.01
N LEU A 437 14.93 17.13 -12.25
CA LEU A 437 13.96 18.14 -12.69
C LEU A 437 14.14 19.47 -11.93
N SER A 438 13.23 20.43 -12.17
CA SER A 438 13.12 21.66 -11.38
C SER A 438 12.47 21.38 -10.02
N ALA A 439 12.83 22.18 -9.01
CA ALA A 439 12.32 22.06 -7.63
C ALA A 439 10.78 22.20 -7.51
N GLU A 440 10.09 22.70 -8.53
CA GLU A 440 8.62 22.71 -8.59
C GLU A 440 8.01 21.29 -8.65
N PHE A 441 8.81 20.29 -9.02
CA PHE A 441 8.41 18.88 -9.13
C PHE A 441 8.84 18.04 -7.92
N ASP A 442 9.39 18.67 -6.88
CA ASP A 442 9.67 18.01 -5.61
C ASP A 442 8.36 17.63 -4.89
N GLY A 443 8.44 16.64 -3.99
CA GLY A 443 7.33 16.20 -3.16
C GLY A 443 6.76 14.87 -3.65
N TRP A 444 5.42 14.77 -3.75
CA TRP A 444 4.74 13.53 -4.09
C TRP A 444 4.94 13.13 -5.56
N GLN A 445 5.40 11.88 -5.75
CA GLN A 445 5.59 11.26 -7.05
C GLN A 445 4.71 10.00 -7.16
N VAL A 446 3.89 9.90 -8.21
CA VAL A 446 3.08 8.71 -8.50
C VAL A 446 3.98 7.59 -9.00
N VAL A 447 3.89 6.43 -8.35
CA VAL A 447 4.52 5.18 -8.73
C VAL A 447 3.44 4.10 -8.77
N ASP A 448 3.22 3.54 -9.95
CA ASP A 448 2.17 2.55 -10.17
C ASP A 448 2.78 1.19 -10.56
N PRO A 449 2.76 0.21 -9.65
CA PRO A 449 3.33 -1.13 -9.87
C PRO A 449 2.41 -2.05 -10.67
N THR A 450 1.20 -1.60 -11.00
CA THR A 450 0.22 -2.40 -11.74
C THR A 450 0.66 -2.52 -13.20
N PRO A 451 0.75 -3.74 -13.76
CA PRO A 451 1.25 -3.96 -15.12
C PRO A 451 0.19 -3.62 -16.17
N GLN A 452 -0.05 -2.32 -16.37
CA GLN A 452 -1.00 -1.78 -17.35
C GLN A 452 -0.31 -1.44 -18.66
N GLU A 453 0.68 -0.54 -18.61
CA GLU A 453 1.47 -0.11 -19.77
C GLU A 453 2.96 -0.33 -19.56
N THR A 454 3.69 -0.46 -20.67
CA THR A 454 5.17 -0.63 -20.61
C THR A 454 5.88 0.72 -20.74
N SER A 455 6.84 0.98 -19.85
CA SER A 455 7.70 2.15 -19.89
C SER A 455 9.13 1.76 -20.23
N ALA A 456 9.52 2.06 -21.47
CA ALA A 456 10.76 1.59 -22.10
C ALA A 456 10.89 0.05 -22.15
N GLY A 457 9.78 -0.63 -22.50
CA GLY A 457 9.73 -2.08 -22.72
C GLY A 457 9.66 -2.93 -21.45
N THR A 458 9.34 -2.33 -20.30
CA THR A 458 9.17 -3.02 -19.00
C THR A 458 7.87 -2.53 -18.35
N PHE A 459 7.12 -3.41 -17.70
CA PHE A 459 5.91 -3.07 -16.95
C PHE A 459 6.25 -2.33 -15.66
N ARG A 460 6.27 -0.99 -15.76
CA ARG A 460 6.51 -0.05 -14.67
C ARG A 460 5.95 1.32 -15.05
N CYS A 461 5.48 2.07 -14.07
CA CYS A 461 4.96 3.41 -14.28
C CYS A 461 5.43 4.35 -13.15
N GLY A 462 6.01 5.49 -13.53
CA GLY A 462 6.57 6.49 -12.62
C GLY A 462 8.07 6.32 -12.32
N PRO A 463 8.62 7.11 -11.37
CA PRO A 463 7.94 8.12 -10.55
C PRO A 463 7.56 9.40 -11.32
N CYS A 464 6.28 9.76 -11.34
CA CYS A 464 5.78 10.97 -12.01
C CYS A 464 5.39 12.05 -10.99
N PRO A 465 5.84 13.31 -11.11
CA PRO A 465 5.47 14.34 -10.15
C PRO A 465 3.95 14.61 -10.19
N VAL A 466 3.29 14.60 -9.03
CA VAL A 466 1.86 14.97 -8.94
C VAL A 466 1.64 16.40 -9.46
N ALA A 467 2.61 17.30 -9.21
CA ALA A 467 2.61 18.65 -9.76
C ALA A 467 2.61 18.67 -11.30
N ALA A 468 3.29 17.73 -11.96
CA ALA A 468 3.27 17.64 -13.42
C ALA A 468 1.91 17.18 -13.96
N ILE A 469 1.24 16.28 -13.24
CA ILE A 469 -0.13 15.83 -13.58
C ILE A 469 -1.12 16.99 -13.44
N LEU A 470 -1.06 17.73 -12.33
CA LEU A 470 -1.89 18.92 -12.09
C LEU A 470 -1.71 19.99 -13.17
N GLN A 471 -0.48 20.19 -13.62
CA GLN A 471 -0.13 21.14 -14.68
C GLN A 471 -0.36 20.57 -16.10
N ARG A 472 -0.80 19.31 -16.23
CA ARG A 472 -0.92 18.57 -17.50
C ARG A 472 0.36 18.63 -18.35
N ARG A 473 1.53 18.55 -17.72
CA ARG A 473 2.84 18.59 -18.40
C ARG A 473 3.19 17.20 -18.95
N LEU A 474 2.60 16.85 -20.10
CA LEU A 474 2.72 15.52 -20.71
C LEU A 474 4.15 15.10 -21.06
N SER A 475 5.07 16.04 -21.21
CA SER A 475 6.49 15.77 -21.47
C SER A 475 7.32 15.46 -20.22
N ALA A 476 6.74 15.57 -19.02
CA ALA A 476 7.44 15.30 -17.78
C ALA A 476 7.75 13.80 -17.64
N PRO A 477 8.99 13.43 -17.25
CA PRO A 477 9.29 12.06 -16.89
C PRO A 477 8.75 11.76 -15.48
N PHE A 478 8.20 10.58 -15.21
CA PHE A 478 7.99 9.45 -16.12
C PHE A 478 6.50 9.26 -16.39
N ASP A 479 6.14 8.77 -17.57
CA ASP A 479 4.80 8.23 -17.86
C ASP A 479 3.63 9.23 -17.63
N ALA A 480 3.92 10.55 -17.67
CA ALA A 480 2.94 11.60 -17.46
C ALA A 480 1.71 11.54 -18.39
N PRO A 481 1.81 11.19 -19.70
CA PRO A 481 0.63 11.10 -20.56
C PRO A 481 -0.41 10.09 -20.06
N PHE A 482 0.06 8.91 -19.67
CA PHE A 482 -0.78 7.84 -19.13
C PHE A 482 -1.47 8.29 -17.84
N LEU A 483 -0.70 8.81 -16.88
CA LEU A 483 -1.23 9.23 -15.59
C LEU A 483 -2.18 10.44 -15.69
N CYS A 484 -1.95 11.36 -16.62
CA CYS A 484 -2.88 12.45 -16.91
C CYS A 484 -4.20 11.94 -17.47
N ALA A 485 -4.16 10.94 -18.35
CA ALA A 485 -5.36 10.31 -18.86
C ALA A 485 -6.15 9.65 -17.72
N SER A 486 -5.47 8.92 -16.83
CA SER A 486 -6.10 8.20 -15.72
C SER A 486 -6.91 9.06 -14.77
N VAL A 487 -6.59 10.36 -14.64
CA VAL A 487 -7.29 11.27 -13.72
C VAL A 487 -8.22 12.28 -14.38
N ASP A 488 -8.08 12.54 -15.68
CA ASP A 488 -8.80 13.65 -16.33
C ASP A 488 -9.05 13.48 -17.84
N ALA A 489 -9.13 12.23 -18.33
CA ALA A 489 -9.56 11.93 -19.70
C ALA A 489 -11.05 12.21 -19.93
N ASP A 490 -11.41 12.57 -21.17
CA ASP A 490 -12.82 12.68 -21.58
C ASP A 490 -13.37 11.28 -21.93
N VAL A 491 -14.59 10.96 -21.49
CA VAL A 491 -15.24 9.69 -21.85
C VAL A 491 -16.11 9.89 -23.08
N ILE A 492 -15.88 9.10 -24.12
CA ILE A 492 -16.72 9.05 -25.32
C ILE A 492 -17.56 7.78 -25.25
N ARG A 493 -18.87 7.93 -25.07
CA ARG A 493 -19.80 6.79 -25.13
C ARG A 493 -20.36 6.66 -26.54
N LEU A 494 -20.27 5.47 -27.11
CA LEU A 494 -20.71 5.15 -28.47
C LEU A 494 -21.82 4.10 -28.41
N VAL A 495 -22.95 4.36 -29.07
CA VAL A 495 -23.98 3.35 -29.30
C VAL A 495 -23.80 2.79 -30.69
N ILE A 496 -23.66 1.47 -30.82
CA ILE A 496 -23.42 0.81 -32.10
C ILE A 496 -24.56 -0.10 -32.54
N ARG A 497 -24.79 -0.15 -33.84
CA ARG A 497 -25.69 -1.10 -34.51
C ARG A 497 -25.01 -1.58 -35.79
N GLU A 498 -24.90 -2.89 -35.99
CA GLU A 498 -24.31 -3.46 -37.22
C GLU A 498 -22.93 -2.86 -37.57
N ARG A 499 -22.09 -2.61 -36.55
CA ARG A 499 -20.76 -1.95 -36.64
C ARG A 499 -20.78 -0.47 -37.07
N GLN A 500 -21.93 0.18 -37.10
CA GLN A 500 -22.06 1.62 -37.31
C GLN A 500 -22.37 2.34 -36.00
N VAL A 501 -21.77 3.52 -35.81
CA VAL A 501 -22.07 4.41 -34.68
C VAL A 501 -23.41 5.10 -34.94
N VAL A 502 -24.38 4.87 -34.06
CA VAL A 502 -25.75 5.41 -34.13
C VAL A 502 -26.09 6.35 -32.97
N GLY A 503 -25.16 6.53 -32.03
CA GLY A 503 -25.23 7.50 -30.94
C GLY A 503 -23.83 7.80 -30.43
N ARG A 504 -23.58 9.06 -30.05
CA ARG A 504 -22.29 9.52 -29.53
C ARG A 504 -22.50 10.60 -28.47
N MET A 505 -21.97 10.36 -27.28
CA MET A 505 -22.01 11.30 -26.15
C MET A 505 -20.59 11.51 -25.63
N VAL A 506 -20.32 12.72 -25.12
CA VAL A 506 -19.04 13.06 -24.50
C VAL A 506 -19.33 13.45 -23.06
N ASP A 507 -18.63 12.81 -22.13
CA ASP A 507 -18.73 13.03 -20.69
C ASP A 507 -17.35 13.44 -20.16
N PRO A 508 -17.11 14.75 -19.97
CA PRO A 508 -15.82 15.27 -19.53
C PRO A 508 -15.53 15.06 -18.03
N ASP A 509 -16.55 14.75 -17.22
CA ASP A 509 -16.47 14.88 -15.77
C ASP A 509 -16.49 13.54 -15.02
N THR A 510 -16.51 12.42 -15.74
CA THR A 510 -16.55 11.08 -15.15
C THR A 510 -15.21 10.63 -14.57
N VAL A 511 -14.11 10.85 -15.28
CA VAL A 511 -12.79 10.31 -14.92
C VAL A 511 -12.21 11.04 -13.72
N GLY A 512 -11.63 10.29 -12.77
CA GLY A 512 -10.97 10.84 -11.58
C GLY A 512 -11.89 11.72 -10.73
N ARG A 513 -13.17 11.33 -10.58
CA ARG A 513 -14.17 12.11 -9.82
C ARG A 513 -13.82 12.30 -8.35
N LEU A 514 -13.17 11.30 -7.78
CA LEU A 514 -12.65 11.33 -6.42
C LEU A 514 -11.28 10.67 -6.44
N ILE A 515 -10.29 11.37 -5.89
CA ILE A 515 -8.97 10.83 -5.60
C ILE A 515 -8.78 10.96 -4.10
N CYS A 516 -8.40 9.88 -3.43
CA CYS A 516 -8.23 9.90 -1.98
C CYS A 516 -7.09 9.04 -1.47
N THR A 517 -6.63 9.38 -0.27
CA THR A 517 -5.65 8.63 0.53
C THR A 517 -6.17 8.51 1.97
N LYS A 518 -5.55 7.67 2.79
CA LYS A 518 -5.81 7.65 4.23
C LYS A 518 -5.36 8.99 4.84
N SER A 519 -6.19 9.57 5.71
CA SER A 519 -5.83 10.76 6.48
C SER A 519 -4.73 10.46 7.49
N VAL A 520 -3.88 11.44 7.77
CA VAL A 520 -2.83 11.34 8.80
C VAL A 520 -3.47 11.09 10.17
N GLY A 521 -3.11 9.98 10.81
CA GLY A 521 -3.61 9.62 12.15
C GLY A 521 -5.08 9.17 12.23
N LEU A 522 -5.81 9.15 11.11
CA LEU A 522 -7.23 8.75 11.06
C LEU A 522 -7.49 7.75 9.92
N ASP A 523 -8.50 6.91 10.07
CA ASP A 523 -8.84 5.88 9.07
C ASP A 523 -9.78 6.40 7.97
N GLY A 524 -10.23 7.65 8.09
CA GLY A 524 -11.08 8.33 7.11
C GLY A 524 -10.32 8.83 5.87
N PRO A 525 -10.98 8.92 4.70
CA PRO A 525 -10.34 9.36 3.47
C PRO A 525 -10.05 10.87 3.47
N GLU A 526 -8.84 11.23 3.07
CA GLU A 526 -8.43 12.59 2.67
C GLU A 526 -8.63 12.74 1.17
N ASN A 527 -9.31 13.81 0.73
CA ASN A 527 -9.56 14.06 -0.69
C ASN A 527 -8.38 14.82 -1.35
N LEU A 528 -7.75 14.19 -2.33
CA LEU A 528 -6.63 14.68 -3.13
C LEU A 528 -7.04 15.14 -4.54
N THR A 529 -8.32 15.16 -4.89
CA THR A 529 -8.77 15.41 -6.28
C THR A 529 -8.18 16.70 -6.86
N TRP A 530 -8.12 17.76 -6.05
CA TRP A 530 -7.61 19.08 -6.47
C TRP A 530 -6.08 19.19 -6.45
N THR A 531 -5.36 18.16 -5.96
CA THR A 531 -3.90 18.08 -6.12
C THR A 531 -3.52 17.47 -7.46
N TYR A 532 -4.46 16.79 -8.14
CA TYR A 532 -4.24 16.11 -9.41
C TYR A 532 -4.84 16.81 -10.62
N LYS A 533 -5.96 17.55 -10.43
CA LYS A 533 -6.61 18.26 -11.55
C LYS A 533 -7.25 19.58 -11.11
N GLN A 534 -7.37 20.49 -12.05
CA GLN A 534 -8.03 21.79 -11.86
C GLN A 534 -9.54 21.68 -12.11
N LYS A 535 -10.33 22.58 -11.52
CA LYS A 535 -11.75 22.71 -11.87
C LYS A 535 -11.90 23.11 -13.34
N ARG A 536 -12.69 22.36 -14.11
CA ARG A 536 -13.06 22.76 -15.48
C ARG A 536 -13.78 24.12 -15.40
N GLY A 537 -13.19 25.15 -16.00
CA GLY A 537 -13.62 26.55 -15.93
C GLY A 537 -12.59 27.52 -15.31
N GLU A 538 -11.65 27.01 -14.51
CA GLU A 538 -10.52 27.79 -13.95
C GLU A 538 -9.20 27.54 -14.72
N GLN A 539 -9.23 26.68 -15.74
CA GLN A 539 -8.10 26.44 -16.62
C GLN A 539 -7.75 27.73 -17.37
N GLN A 540 -6.64 28.37 -17.00
CA GLN A 540 -6.00 29.34 -17.89
C GLN A 540 -5.59 28.63 -19.17
N PRO A 541 -5.70 29.27 -20.34
CA PRO A 541 -5.15 28.73 -21.57
C PRO A 541 -3.62 28.77 -21.45
N CYS A 542 -3.05 27.75 -20.82
CA CYS A 542 -1.62 27.53 -20.82
C CYS A 542 -1.20 27.24 -22.27
N LEU A 543 -0.26 28.06 -22.74
CA LEU A 543 0.36 28.07 -24.05
C LEU A 543 0.54 26.65 -24.61
N MET A 544 -0.37 26.24 -25.50
CA MET A 544 -0.13 25.12 -26.40
C MET A 544 1.07 25.48 -27.28
N SER A 545 2.27 25.10 -26.84
CA SER A 545 3.41 24.96 -27.73
C SER A 545 3.07 23.82 -28.68
N ASN A 546 2.62 24.18 -29.89
CA ASN A 546 2.51 23.33 -31.07
C ASN A 546 3.89 22.76 -31.47
N ASN A 547 4.50 21.90 -30.66
CA ASN A 547 5.67 21.15 -31.05
C ASN A 547 5.50 19.66 -30.72
N GLN A 548 5.03 18.96 -31.76
CA GLN A 548 5.50 17.66 -32.22
C GLN A 548 5.36 16.47 -31.27
N ILE A 549 4.32 15.66 -31.50
CA ILE A 549 4.47 14.23 -31.86
C ILE A 549 3.40 13.90 -32.91
N GLN A 550 3.76 13.88 -34.20
CA GLN A 550 3.00 13.14 -35.21
C GLN A 550 3.78 11.86 -35.51
N PRO A 551 3.14 10.67 -35.56
CA PRO A 551 3.79 9.45 -36.00
C PRO A 551 4.10 9.55 -37.51
N ARG A 552 5.36 9.34 -37.87
CA ARG A 552 5.83 9.26 -39.26
C ARG A 552 5.13 8.11 -39.99
N VAL A 553 4.16 8.44 -40.85
CA VAL A 553 3.79 7.61 -42.00
C VAL A 553 4.23 8.38 -43.24
N GLN A 554 5.22 7.84 -43.94
CA GLN A 554 5.68 8.36 -45.23
C GLN A 554 4.63 8.02 -46.29
N THR A 555 3.97 9.02 -46.85
CA THR A 555 3.33 8.91 -48.16
C THR A 555 3.73 10.09 -49.03
N LEU A 556 4.09 9.75 -50.26
CA LEU A 556 4.74 10.60 -51.25
C LEU A 556 3.85 11.76 -51.74
N SER A 557 4.54 12.85 -52.03
CA SER A 557 4.14 14.14 -52.59
C SER A 557 3.62 14.09 -54.04
N HIS A 558 2.61 14.92 -54.38
CA HIS A 558 2.67 16.04 -55.36
C HIS A 558 1.27 16.58 -55.82
N PRO A 559 1.15 17.80 -56.42
CA PRO A 559 0.28 18.87 -55.87
C PRO A 559 -0.71 19.54 -56.86
N SER A 560 -1.41 20.58 -56.35
CA SER A 560 -1.93 21.82 -57.00
C SER A 560 -3.40 21.88 -57.47
N GLY A 561 -4.15 22.85 -56.92
CA GLY A 561 -5.38 23.45 -57.49
C GLY A 561 -6.20 24.26 -56.47
N PRO A 562 -6.72 25.48 -56.77
CA PRO A 562 -6.87 26.56 -55.78
C PRO A 562 -8.29 26.80 -55.23
N THR A 563 -8.32 27.34 -54.00
CA THR A 563 -9.32 28.22 -53.35
C THR A 563 -10.77 28.22 -53.85
N GLU A 564 -11.69 27.82 -52.97
CA GLU A 564 -12.98 28.50 -52.75
C GLU A 564 -13.64 28.06 -51.42
N GLY A 565 -14.30 29.01 -50.74
CA GLY A 565 -15.31 28.71 -49.72
C GLY A 565 -14.86 28.74 -48.26
N ARG A 566 -14.85 29.93 -47.65
CA ARG A 566 -14.99 30.09 -46.19
C ARG A 566 -16.34 29.51 -45.76
N SER A 567 -16.38 28.28 -45.26
CA SER A 567 -17.50 27.78 -44.47
C SER A 567 -17.25 28.09 -43.01
N ALA A 568 -18.04 29.02 -42.47
CA ALA A 568 -18.15 29.24 -41.04
C ALA A 568 -18.66 27.95 -40.41
N SER A 569 -17.84 27.33 -39.57
CA SER A 569 -18.26 26.24 -38.68
C SER A 569 -19.37 26.76 -37.75
N PRO A 570 -20.57 26.15 -37.72
CA PRO A 570 -21.59 26.51 -36.74
C PRO A 570 -21.05 26.17 -35.35
N GLY A 571 -21.20 27.09 -34.39
CA GLY A 571 -20.95 26.78 -32.98
C GLY A 571 -21.86 25.65 -32.48
N PRO A 572 -21.56 25.03 -31.32
CA PRO A 572 -22.31 23.89 -30.82
C PRO A 572 -23.76 24.31 -30.50
N VAL A 573 -24.72 23.83 -31.28
CA VAL A 573 -26.14 23.92 -30.95
C VAL A 573 -26.40 22.96 -29.79
N ALA A 574 -26.94 23.45 -28.67
CA ALA A 574 -27.26 22.60 -27.52
C ALA A 574 -28.19 21.45 -27.95
N PRO A 575 -27.93 20.20 -27.51
CA PRO A 575 -28.75 19.07 -27.93
C PRO A 575 -30.19 19.28 -27.49
N SER A 576 -31.10 19.14 -28.45
CA SER A 576 -32.53 19.35 -28.26
C SER A 576 -33.22 18.29 -27.39
N LEU A 577 -32.55 17.18 -27.07
CA LEU A 577 -32.98 16.15 -26.13
C LEU A 577 -31.80 15.78 -25.23
N GLN A 578 -32.05 15.66 -23.93
CA GLN A 578 -31.06 15.25 -22.94
C GLN A 578 -31.61 14.09 -22.11
N VAL A 579 -30.74 13.13 -21.77
CA VAL A 579 -31.08 11.94 -20.98
C VAL A 579 -30.05 11.82 -19.86
N SER A 580 -30.51 11.61 -18.63
CA SER A 580 -29.66 11.30 -17.49
C SER A 580 -30.23 10.15 -16.68
N LEU A 581 -29.36 9.41 -16.01
CA LEU A 581 -29.69 8.26 -15.17
C LEU A 581 -29.06 8.47 -13.80
N THR A 582 -29.84 8.31 -12.74
CA THR A 582 -29.37 8.46 -11.36
C THR A 582 -29.94 7.36 -10.47
N MET A 583 -29.16 6.89 -9.50
CA MET A 583 -29.65 6.03 -8.43
C MET A 583 -30.36 6.89 -7.38
N ASP A 584 -31.50 6.42 -6.87
CA ASP A 584 -32.26 7.16 -5.86
C ASP A 584 -31.53 7.14 -4.50
N GLU A 585 -30.87 6.02 -4.21
CA GLU A 585 -30.02 5.81 -3.04
C GLU A 585 -28.89 4.82 -3.40
N ILE A 586 -27.90 4.68 -2.50
CA ILE A 586 -26.85 3.67 -2.66
C ILE A 586 -27.47 2.30 -2.43
N PRO A 587 -27.45 1.39 -3.43
CA PRO A 587 -28.12 0.09 -3.28
C PRO A 587 -27.47 -0.77 -2.21
N SER A 588 -28.28 -1.37 -1.35
CA SER A 588 -27.83 -2.33 -0.34
C SER A 588 -28.25 -3.74 -0.72
N LEU A 589 -27.37 -4.72 -0.45
CA LEU A 589 -27.69 -6.12 -0.69
C LEU A 589 -28.96 -6.46 0.11
N GLY A 590 -29.97 -7.05 -0.55
CA GLY A 590 -31.21 -7.47 0.11
C GLY A 590 -32.42 -6.56 -0.12
N GLU A 591 -32.21 -5.38 -0.70
CA GLU A 591 -33.24 -4.37 -0.96
C GLU A 591 -33.48 -4.20 -2.46
N ASP A 592 -34.61 -3.60 -2.84
CA ASP A 592 -34.86 -3.33 -4.26
C ASP A 592 -33.96 -2.17 -4.75
N ILE A 593 -33.35 -2.33 -5.93
CA ILE A 593 -32.49 -1.30 -6.52
C ILE A 593 -33.37 -0.26 -7.19
N ARG A 594 -33.36 0.98 -6.70
CA ARG A 594 -34.20 2.08 -7.19
C ARG A 594 -33.42 3.09 -8.03
N MET A 595 -33.98 3.45 -9.19
CA MET A 595 -33.34 4.35 -10.15
C MET A 595 -34.36 5.30 -10.80
N THR A 596 -33.86 6.47 -11.20
CA THR A 596 -34.62 7.48 -11.93
C THR A 596 -33.96 7.80 -13.26
N VAL A 597 -34.72 7.67 -14.35
CA VAL A 597 -34.36 8.16 -15.70
C VAL A 597 -35.01 9.52 -15.90
N THR A 598 -34.23 10.55 -16.19
CA THR A 598 -34.73 11.89 -16.51
C THR A 598 -34.51 12.19 -17.99
N VAL A 599 -35.58 12.59 -18.67
CA VAL A 599 -35.56 12.98 -20.08
C VAL A 599 -36.02 14.42 -20.20
N SER A 600 -35.23 15.28 -20.86
CA SER A 600 -35.58 16.68 -21.10
C SER A 600 -35.66 16.96 -22.60
N ASN A 601 -36.82 17.45 -23.06
CA ASN A 601 -37.05 17.86 -24.44
C ASN A 601 -36.95 19.38 -24.57
N GLY A 602 -35.84 19.89 -25.08
CA GLY A 602 -35.65 21.32 -25.35
C GLY A 602 -36.27 21.80 -26.68
N SER A 603 -37.00 20.95 -27.41
CA SER A 603 -37.61 21.32 -28.69
C SER A 603 -39.09 21.69 -28.58
N GLY A 604 -39.56 22.51 -29.52
CA GLY A 604 -40.95 22.96 -29.62
C GLY A 604 -41.94 21.90 -30.15
N CYS A 605 -41.51 20.65 -30.34
CA CYS A 605 -42.35 19.57 -30.85
C CYS A 605 -42.33 18.36 -29.88
N PRO A 606 -43.45 17.62 -29.76
CA PRO A 606 -43.47 16.38 -29.00
C PRO A 606 -42.58 15.32 -29.67
N ARG A 607 -42.03 14.42 -28.87
CA ARG A 607 -41.16 13.33 -29.34
C ARG A 607 -41.62 11.99 -28.80
N ALA A 608 -41.77 11.01 -29.69
CA ALA A 608 -41.97 9.62 -29.34
C ALA A 608 -40.60 8.93 -29.28
N LEU A 609 -40.29 8.32 -28.14
CA LEU A 609 -39.02 7.69 -27.84
C LEU A 609 -39.23 6.20 -27.55
N LEU A 610 -38.30 5.37 -27.99
CA LEU A 610 -38.16 3.99 -27.50
C LEU A 610 -37.08 3.95 -26.43
N GLU A 611 -37.42 3.39 -25.29
CA GLU A 611 -36.54 3.24 -24.13
C GLU A 611 -36.06 1.79 -24.01
N HIS A 612 -34.77 1.63 -23.81
CA HIS A 612 -34.14 0.36 -23.44
C HIS A 612 -33.26 0.58 -22.22
N ILE A 613 -33.44 -0.21 -21.16
CA ILE A 613 -32.60 -0.20 -19.98
C ILE A 613 -31.96 -1.58 -19.82
N SER A 614 -30.67 -1.63 -19.51
CA SER A 614 -29.94 -2.87 -19.22
C SER A 614 -29.10 -2.72 -17.95
N ALA A 615 -29.09 -3.77 -17.13
CA ALA A 615 -28.21 -3.92 -15.97
C ALA A 615 -27.29 -5.13 -16.16
N GLN A 616 -25.97 -4.89 -16.05
CA GLN A 616 -24.93 -5.90 -16.19
C GLN A 616 -24.03 -5.93 -14.97
N LEU A 617 -23.76 -7.13 -14.46
CA LEU A 617 -22.64 -7.34 -13.55
C LEU A 617 -21.33 -7.06 -14.31
N LYS A 618 -20.36 -6.45 -13.64
CA LYS A 618 -19.03 -6.22 -14.19
C LYS A 618 -17.95 -6.41 -13.13
N GLU A 619 -16.76 -6.74 -13.59
CA GLU A 619 -15.56 -6.64 -12.76
C GLU A 619 -15.19 -5.16 -12.56
N TYR A 620 -14.44 -4.85 -11.50
CA TYR A 620 -14.03 -3.47 -11.20
C TYR A 620 -13.14 -2.84 -12.28
N ASP A 621 -12.44 -3.68 -13.08
CA ASP A 621 -11.58 -3.29 -14.20
C ASP A 621 -12.36 -2.99 -15.50
N CYS A 622 -13.69 -2.88 -15.40
CA CYS A 622 -14.59 -2.56 -16.50
C CYS A 622 -15.04 -3.73 -17.38
N SER A 623 -14.64 -4.97 -17.09
CA SER A 623 -15.05 -6.15 -17.88
C SER A 623 -16.54 -6.48 -17.67
N PRO A 624 -17.43 -6.27 -18.67
CA PRO A 624 -18.85 -6.52 -18.50
C PRO A 624 -19.18 -8.02 -18.63
N GLN A 625 -20.08 -8.50 -17.78
CA GLN A 625 -20.71 -9.82 -17.91
C GLN A 625 -22.05 -9.72 -18.66
N LYS A 626 -22.81 -10.82 -18.69
CA LYS A 626 -24.15 -10.84 -19.31
C LYS A 626 -25.13 -10.00 -18.50
N SER A 627 -26.07 -9.38 -19.20
CA SER A 627 -27.19 -8.65 -18.61
C SER A 627 -28.02 -9.59 -17.76
N PHE A 628 -28.30 -9.21 -16.51
CA PHE A 628 -29.18 -9.97 -15.62
C PHE A 628 -30.59 -9.38 -15.55
N TRP A 629 -30.75 -8.13 -15.97
CA TRP A 629 -32.05 -7.45 -16.01
C TRP A 629 -32.11 -6.50 -17.20
N ALA A 630 -33.28 -6.39 -17.83
CA ALA A 630 -33.53 -5.46 -18.92
C ALA A 630 -34.98 -5.01 -18.96
N PHE A 631 -35.22 -3.77 -19.40
CA PHE A 631 -36.54 -3.18 -19.58
C PHE A 631 -36.68 -2.51 -20.96
N HIS A 632 -37.90 -2.54 -21.48
CA HIS A 632 -38.26 -2.01 -22.79
C HIS A 632 -39.57 -1.21 -22.67
N GLY A 633 -39.57 0.03 -23.14
CA GLY A 633 -40.73 0.91 -23.01
C GLY A 633 -40.86 1.91 -24.16
N GLU A 634 -42.02 2.56 -24.23
CA GLU A 634 -42.28 3.69 -25.12
C GLU A 634 -42.59 4.93 -24.29
N VAL A 635 -42.00 6.06 -24.65
CA VAL A 635 -42.14 7.32 -23.91
C VAL A 635 -42.54 8.43 -24.88
N LEU A 636 -43.63 9.13 -24.58
CA LEU A 636 -44.04 10.33 -25.30
C LEU A 636 -43.72 11.55 -24.43
N ILE A 637 -42.77 12.39 -24.86
CA ILE A 637 -42.39 13.61 -24.16
C ILE A 637 -42.92 14.85 -24.90
N GLN A 638 -43.58 15.74 -24.17
CA GLN A 638 -44.15 16.98 -24.69
C GLN A 638 -43.08 18.04 -24.97
N PRO A 639 -43.39 19.09 -25.76
CA PRO A 639 -42.48 20.21 -25.98
C PRO A 639 -42.04 20.86 -24.65
N PHE A 640 -40.75 21.14 -24.51
CA PHE A 640 -40.17 21.81 -23.33
C PHE A 640 -40.39 21.08 -21.98
N GLU A 641 -40.81 19.81 -22.02
CA GLU A 641 -41.06 19.00 -20.84
C GLU A 641 -39.76 18.38 -20.29
N VAL A 642 -39.74 18.20 -18.96
CA VAL A 642 -38.77 17.35 -18.25
C VAL A 642 -39.55 16.23 -17.58
N LEU A 643 -39.39 15.01 -18.08
CA LEU A 643 -40.06 13.82 -17.58
C LEU A 643 -39.12 13.01 -16.68
N ARG A 644 -39.63 12.49 -15.56
CA ARG A 644 -38.91 11.61 -14.64
C ARG A 644 -39.62 10.26 -14.56
N LEU A 645 -38.90 9.20 -14.93
CA LEU A 645 -39.38 7.83 -14.97
C LEU A 645 -38.67 7.03 -13.87
N GLN A 646 -39.43 6.38 -13.00
CA GLN A 646 -38.89 5.60 -11.88
C GLN A 646 -38.96 4.11 -12.20
N TYR A 647 -37.86 3.41 -11.93
CA TYR A 647 -37.72 1.98 -12.14
C TYR A 647 -37.12 1.31 -10.90
N PHE A 648 -37.44 0.02 -10.73
CA PHE A 648 -36.86 -0.79 -9.66
C PHE A 648 -36.47 -2.19 -10.17
N ILE A 649 -35.37 -2.72 -9.65
CA ILE A 649 -34.97 -4.12 -9.82
C ILE A 649 -35.22 -4.83 -8.48
N SER A 650 -36.11 -5.82 -8.47
CA SER A 650 -36.47 -6.55 -7.25
C SER A 650 -35.27 -7.35 -6.73
N TYR A 651 -35.12 -7.49 -5.41
CA TYR A 651 -34.11 -8.39 -4.82
C TYR A 651 -34.18 -9.81 -5.40
N SER A 652 -35.38 -10.31 -5.72
CA SER A 652 -35.56 -11.62 -6.36
C SER A 652 -34.81 -11.77 -7.68
N ASP A 653 -34.69 -10.68 -8.44
CA ASP A 653 -34.15 -10.69 -9.79
C ASP A 653 -32.62 -10.78 -9.79
N TYR A 654 -31.98 -10.37 -8.68
CA TYR A 654 -30.52 -10.31 -8.59
C TYR A 654 -29.92 -11.15 -7.44
N SER A 655 -30.72 -11.67 -6.51
CA SER A 655 -30.25 -12.36 -5.28
C SER A 655 -29.31 -13.56 -5.51
N SER A 656 -29.41 -14.24 -6.65
CA SER A 656 -28.55 -15.38 -7.00
C SER A 656 -27.36 -15.00 -7.89
N ILE A 657 -27.21 -13.70 -8.18
CA ILE A 657 -26.26 -13.17 -9.17
C ILE A 657 -25.29 -12.20 -8.50
N LEU A 658 -25.80 -11.25 -7.71
CA LEU A 658 -24.99 -10.22 -7.06
C LEU A 658 -24.60 -10.63 -5.63
N ALA A 659 -23.34 -10.37 -5.31
CA ALA A 659 -22.75 -10.40 -3.98
C ALA A 659 -22.65 -8.98 -3.39
N GLY A 660 -22.28 -8.90 -2.11
CA GLY A 660 -21.85 -7.64 -1.52
C GLY A 660 -20.57 -7.14 -2.20
N GLU A 661 -20.48 -5.83 -2.43
CA GLU A 661 -19.34 -5.15 -3.08
C GLU A 661 -19.21 -5.38 -4.60
N ASP A 662 -20.15 -6.10 -5.22
CA ASP A 662 -20.22 -6.25 -6.68
C ASP A 662 -20.53 -4.91 -7.38
N PHE A 663 -20.05 -4.80 -8.62
CA PHE A 663 -20.24 -3.62 -9.47
C PHE A 663 -21.28 -3.89 -10.56
N VAL A 664 -22.20 -2.95 -10.74
CA VAL A 664 -23.24 -3.02 -11.77
C VAL A 664 -23.08 -1.84 -12.71
N ASN A 665 -23.04 -2.12 -14.02
CA ASN A 665 -23.25 -1.14 -15.07
C ASN A 665 -24.74 -1.10 -15.41
N LEU A 666 -25.36 0.05 -15.19
CA LEU A 666 -26.74 0.33 -15.57
C LEU A 666 -26.74 1.39 -16.67
N ALA A 667 -27.42 1.11 -17.77
CA ALA A 667 -27.45 2.01 -18.92
C ALA A 667 -28.85 2.09 -19.53
N VAL A 668 -29.22 3.29 -19.96
CA VAL A 668 -30.47 3.57 -20.68
C VAL A 668 -30.15 4.14 -22.05
N VAL A 669 -30.75 3.56 -23.09
CA VAL A 669 -30.70 4.05 -24.47
C VAL A 669 -32.08 4.51 -24.89
N MET A 670 -32.20 5.80 -25.20
CA MET A 670 -33.40 6.42 -25.74
C MET A 670 -33.24 6.63 -27.24
N LYS A 671 -34.16 6.09 -28.04
CA LYS A 671 -34.17 6.26 -29.50
C LYS A 671 -35.33 7.17 -29.90
N ASP A 672 -35.03 8.28 -30.56
CA ASP A 672 -36.05 9.14 -31.17
C ASP A 672 -36.64 8.44 -32.39
N MET A 673 -37.96 8.21 -32.39
CA MET A 673 -38.62 7.46 -33.46
C MET A 673 -38.69 8.20 -34.78
N ARG A 674 -38.56 9.53 -34.75
CA ARG A 674 -38.55 10.39 -35.94
C ARG A 674 -37.14 10.55 -36.49
N THR A 675 -36.19 11.01 -35.67
CA THR A 675 -34.81 11.29 -36.15
C THR A 675 -33.94 10.04 -36.23
N LYS A 676 -34.33 8.96 -35.53
CA LYS A 676 -33.55 7.71 -35.33
C LYS A 676 -32.27 7.90 -34.53
N GLU A 677 -32.02 9.11 -34.02
CA GLU A 677 -30.91 9.39 -33.11
C GLU A 677 -31.07 8.61 -31.80
N ARG A 678 -29.94 8.27 -31.19
CA ARG A 678 -29.90 7.59 -29.90
C ARG A 678 -29.12 8.40 -28.89
N PHE A 679 -29.67 8.48 -27.70
CA PHE A 679 -29.12 9.13 -26.53
C PHE A 679 -28.90 8.07 -25.47
N LEU A 680 -27.74 8.08 -24.81
CA LEU A 680 -27.39 7.12 -23.78
C LEU A 680 -26.95 7.85 -22.52
N ALA A 681 -27.46 7.38 -21.38
CA ALA A 681 -26.93 7.67 -20.07
C ALA A 681 -26.56 6.35 -19.40
N ALA A 682 -25.42 6.34 -18.70
CA ALA A 682 -24.95 5.18 -17.97
C ALA A 682 -24.52 5.61 -16.57
N GLN A 683 -24.76 4.75 -15.60
CA GLN A 683 -24.36 4.91 -14.22
C GLN A 683 -23.83 3.58 -13.73
N GLU A 684 -22.63 3.61 -13.18
CA GLU A 684 -22.07 2.45 -12.49
C GLU A 684 -22.21 2.66 -10.97
N PHE A 685 -22.49 1.59 -10.25
CA PHE A 685 -22.63 1.61 -8.80
C PHE A 685 -22.15 0.28 -8.18
N SER A 686 -21.87 0.31 -6.88
CA SER A 686 -21.55 -0.89 -6.10
C SER A 686 -22.64 -1.22 -5.09
N ILE A 687 -22.83 -2.51 -4.82
CA ILE A 687 -23.79 -3.00 -3.81
C ILE A 687 -23.16 -2.90 -2.42
N ARG A 688 -23.82 -2.23 -1.48
CA ARG A 688 -23.39 -2.20 -0.07
C ARG A 688 -23.56 -3.58 0.57
N ALA A 689 -22.46 -4.13 1.07
CA ALA A 689 -22.45 -5.39 1.81
C ALA A 689 -23.00 -5.22 3.24
N PRO A 690 -23.68 -6.23 3.79
CA PRO A 690 -24.10 -6.23 5.20
C PRO A 690 -22.86 -6.33 6.12
N GLN A 691 -22.91 -5.77 7.33
CA GLN A 691 -21.74 -5.73 8.21
C GLN A 691 -21.67 -6.94 9.15
N VAL A 692 -20.46 -7.47 9.36
CA VAL A 692 -20.16 -8.47 10.40
C VAL A 692 -19.47 -7.75 11.56
N SER A 693 -19.98 -7.94 12.77
CA SER A 693 -19.38 -7.36 13.99
C SER A 693 -18.22 -8.24 14.47
N ILE A 694 -17.08 -7.60 14.75
CA ILE A 694 -15.86 -8.20 15.30
C ILE A 694 -15.52 -7.42 16.57
N GLU A 695 -15.47 -8.09 17.72
CA GLU A 695 -15.22 -7.45 19.02
C GLU A 695 -14.10 -8.17 19.77
N VAL A 696 -13.04 -7.44 20.12
CA VAL A 696 -11.90 -7.97 20.86
C VAL A 696 -12.09 -7.74 22.36
N GLU A 697 -11.98 -8.81 23.15
CA GLU A 697 -12.10 -8.74 24.61
C GLU A 697 -11.00 -7.88 25.23
N GLY A 698 -11.40 -6.83 25.95
CA GLY A 698 -10.48 -5.87 26.57
C GLY A 698 -10.04 -4.72 25.65
N GLY A 699 -10.59 -4.66 24.42
CA GLY A 699 -10.33 -3.58 23.46
C GLY A 699 -9.35 -3.96 22.35
N ASP A 700 -9.13 -3.02 21.43
CA ASP A 700 -8.38 -3.26 20.18
C ASP A 700 -6.86 -3.29 20.36
N SER A 701 -6.37 -3.11 21.59
CA SER A 701 -4.95 -3.16 21.93
C SER A 701 -4.65 -4.40 22.78
N ILE A 702 -3.85 -5.32 22.22
CA ILE A 702 -3.48 -6.57 22.89
C ILE A 702 -1.97 -6.59 23.16
N GLN A 703 -1.57 -7.36 24.18
CA GLN A 703 -0.16 -7.62 24.45
C GLN A 703 0.32 -8.83 23.65
N MET A 704 1.55 -8.75 23.14
CA MET A 704 2.21 -9.88 22.49
C MET A 704 2.28 -11.09 23.44
N HIS A 705 2.14 -12.30 22.89
CA HIS A 705 2.13 -13.58 23.63
C HIS A 705 1.04 -13.75 24.70
N VAL A 706 0.07 -12.83 24.77
CA VAL A 706 -1.10 -12.94 25.65
C VAL A 706 -2.31 -13.34 24.81
N GLU A 707 -2.99 -14.40 25.25
CA GLU A 707 -4.19 -14.90 24.60
C GLU A 707 -5.39 -13.98 24.87
N ARG A 708 -6.19 -13.69 23.82
CA ARG A 708 -7.38 -12.84 23.90
C ARG A 708 -8.55 -13.47 23.13
N THR A 709 -9.76 -13.32 23.65
CA THR A 709 -10.97 -13.76 22.95
C THR A 709 -11.46 -12.68 21.99
N VAL A 710 -11.90 -13.08 20.80
CA VAL A 710 -12.61 -12.24 19.84
C VAL A 710 -13.99 -12.85 19.58
N ASP A 711 -15.04 -12.05 19.70
CA ASP A 711 -16.40 -12.42 19.35
C ASP A 711 -16.75 -11.89 17.95
N VAL A 712 -17.14 -12.79 17.05
CA VAL A 712 -17.53 -12.45 15.68
C VAL A 712 -18.96 -12.87 15.44
N ARG A 713 -19.81 -11.93 15.01
CA ARG A 713 -21.26 -12.13 14.90
C ARG A 713 -21.88 -11.46 13.68
N PHE A 714 -22.88 -12.13 13.10
CA PHE A 714 -23.69 -11.63 12.01
C PHE A 714 -25.18 -11.90 12.28
N THR A 715 -26.03 -10.89 12.11
CA THR A 715 -27.49 -11.00 12.23
C THR A 715 -28.12 -10.87 10.85
N ASN A 716 -29.00 -11.82 10.50
CA ASN A 716 -29.72 -11.78 9.23
C ASN A 716 -30.77 -10.64 9.25
N HIS A 717 -30.50 -9.56 8.52
CA HIS A 717 -31.44 -8.45 8.32
C HIS A 717 -32.24 -8.55 7.02
N PHE A 718 -32.01 -9.60 6.21
CA PHE A 718 -32.76 -9.83 4.99
C PHE A 718 -34.20 -10.25 5.30
N SER A 719 -35.11 -9.94 4.39
CA SER A 719 -36.51 -10.38 4.46
C SER A 719 -36.69 -11.89 4.27
N LYS A 720 -35.63 -12.59 3.82
CA LYS A 720 -35.62 -14.03 3.53
C LYS A 720 -34.60 -14.76 4.40
N ALA A 721 -34.86 -16.05 4.64
CA ALA A 721 -33.90 -16.94 5.27
C ALA A 721 -32.69 -17.16 4.35
N LEU A 722 -31.49 -17.14 4.92
CA LEU A 722 -30.25 -17.49 4.21
C LEU A 722 -29.95 -18.97 4.38
N THR A 723 -29.61 -19.66 3.30
CA THR A 723 -29.22 -21.08 3.33
C THR A 723 -27.70 -21.24 3.28
N ASP A 724 -27.19 -22.33 3.85
CA ASP A 724 -25.77 -22.71 3.85
C ASP A 724 -24.83 -21.57 4.29
N VAL A 725 -25.18 -20.93 5.40
CA VAL A 725 -24.44 -19.78 5.93
C VAL A 725 -23.14 -20.24 6.58
N VAL A 726 -22.03 -19.66 6.17
CA VAL A 726 -20.70 -19.89 6.75
C VAL A 726 -20.13 -18.54 7.17
N LEU A 727 -19.71 -18.45 8.43
CA LEU A 727 -18.98 -17.32 8.97
C LEU A 727 -17.54 -17.77 9.25
N THR A 728 -16.59 -17.21 8.52
CA THR A 728 -15.16 -17.53 8.61
C THR A 728 -14.38 -16.35 9.17
N VAL A 729 -13.45 -16.62 10.09
CA VAL A 729 -12.57 -15.62 10.70
C VAL A 729 -11.12 -16.00 10.42
N GLU A 730 -10.32 -15.02 10.01
CA GLU A 730 -8.87 -15.16 9.84
C GLU A 730 -8.13 -13.88 10.25
N GLY A 731 -6.83 -14.00 10.52
CA GLY A 731 -6.00 -12.86 10.88
C GLY A 731 -4.53 -13.26 10.91
N SER A 732 -3.76 -12.77 9.94
CA SER A 732 -2.33 -13.04 9.85
C SER A 732 -1.60 -12.50 11.06
N GLY A 733 -0.74 -13.33 11.66
CA GLY A 733 -0.05 -13.00 12.91
C GLY A 733 -0.93 -12.98 14.17
N LEU A 734 -2.21 -13.36 14.08
CA LEU A 734 -3.15 -13.47 15.21
C LEU A 734 -3.74 -14.88 15.37
N LEU A 735 -4.02 -15.55 14.25
CA LEU A 735 -4.65 -16.86 14.18
C LEU A 735 -3.82 -17.85 13.37
N LEU A 736 -3.73 -19.09 13.84
CA LEU A 736 -3.24 -20.22 13.06
C LEU A 736 -4.35 -20.74 12.15
N GLY A 737 -4.44 -20.19 10.94
CA GLY A 737 -5.39 -20.58 9.90
C GLY A 737 -6.82 -20.04 10.09
N LYS A 738 -7.70 -20.39 9.14
CA LYS A 738 -9.11 -19.97 9.11
C LYS A 738 -9.92 -20.71 10.19
N ARG A 739 -10.87 -19.99 10.81
CA ARG A 739 -11.80 -20.53 11.81
C ARG A 739 -13.24 -20.28 11.36
N ASP A 740 -14.01 -21.32 11.09
CA ASP A 740 -15.38 -21.18 10.56
C ASP A 740 -16.47 -21.73 11.50
N THR A 741 -17.67 -21.19 11.37
CA THR A 741 -18.91 -21.72 11.94
C THR A 741 -19.97 -21.76 10.84
N ARG A 742 -20.88 -22.73 10.89
CA ARG A 742 -21.84 -23.02 9.81
C ARG A 742 -23.25 -23.15 10.35
N THR A 743 -24.22 -22.77 9.54
CA THR A 743 -25.65 -22.93 9.84
C THR A 743 -26.40 -23.19 8.54
N ALA A 744 -27.17 -24.28 8.49
CA ALA A 744 -27.88 -24.69 7.27
C ALA A 744 -28.94 -23.67 6.84
N VAL A 745 -29.67 -23.08 7.79
CA VAL A 745 -30.67 -22.04 7.54
C VAL A 745 -30.59 -20.98 8.64
N LEU A 746 -30.42 -19.73 8.26
CA LEU A 746 -30.43 -18.57 9.16
C LEU A 746 -31.67 -17.72 8.88
N GLU A 747 -32.69 -17.86 9.72
CA GLU A 747 -33.96 -17.14 9.61
C GLU A 747 -33.79 -15.61 9.77
N PRO A 748 -34.69 -14.79 9.21
CA PRO A 748 -34.71 -13.35 9.45
C PRO A 748 -34.68 -13.01 10.94
N GLY A 749 -33.82 -12.07 11.32
CA GLY A 749 -33.60 -11.63 12.70
C GLY A 749 -32.79 -12.60 13.58
N LYS A 750 -32.33 -13.74 13.06
CA LYS A 750 -31.43 -14.65 13.80
C LYS A 750 -29.96 -14.33 13.57
N THR A 751 -29.13 -14.76 14.51
CA THR A 751 -27.70 -14.45 14.57
C THR A 751 -26.86 -15.72 14.50
N ILE A 752 -25.82 -15.71 13.68
CA ILE A 752 -24.71 -16.66 13.70
C ILE A 752 -23.50 -15.99 14.35
N TRP A 753 -22.79 -16.70 15.22
CA TRP A 753 -21.64 -16.14 15.92
C TRP A 753 -20.56 -17.19 16.19
N LYS A 754 -19.33 -16.72 16.45
CA LYS A 754 -18.19 -17.56 16.81
C LYS A 754 -17.24 -16.77 17.71
N LYS A 755 -16.86 -17.38 18.83
CA LYS A 755 -15.72 -16.94 19.63
C LYS A 755 -14.45 -17.60 19.14
N VAL A 756 -13.41 -16.81 18.91
CA VAL A 756 -12.07 -17.28 18.53
C VAL A 756 -11.04 -16.75 19.51
N SER A 757 -10.02 -17.56 19.78
CA SER A 757 -8.89 -17.16 20.60
C SER A 757 -7.74 -16.71 19.72
N VAL A 758 -7.21 -15.51 19.96
CA VAL A 758 -6.12 -14.90 19.19
C VAL A 758 -4.90 -14.69 20.07
N MET A 759 -3.70 -14.82 19.50
CA MET A 759 -2.44 -14.54 20.17
C MET A 759 -1.44 -13.99 19.16
N ALA A 760 -0.93 -12.79 19.40
CA ALA A 760 0.07 -12.19 18.55
C ALA A 760 1.49 -12.66 18.89
N THR A 761 2.30 -12.88 17.87
CA THR A 761 3.71 -13.32 18.00
C THR A 761 4.73 -12.24 17.64
N SER A 762 4.27 -11.09 17.14
CA SER A 762 5.09 -9.95 16.75
C SER A 762 4.33 -8.65 17.03
N PRO A 763 5.02 -7.57 17.42
CA PRO A 763 4.40 -6.27 17.67
C PRO A 763 3.93 -5.62 16.36
N GLY A 764 3.14 -4.54 16.49
CA GLY A 764 2.66 -3.76 15.35
C GLY A 764 1.17 -3.99 15.07
N THR A 765 0.71 -3.51 13.91
CA THR A 765 -0.70 -3.56 13.53
C THR A 765 -1.05 -4.84 12.79
N LYS A 766 -2.07 -5.53 13.28
CA LYS A 766 -2.67 -6.73 12.67
C LYS A 766 -4.10 -6.42 12.20
N VAL A 767 -4.60 -7.24 11.28
CA VAL A 767 -5.96 -7.13 10.77
C VAL A 767 -6.67 -8.48 10.90
N LEU A 768 -7.80 -8.48 11.60
CA LEU A 768 -8.76 -9.57 11.56
C LEU A 768 -9.71 -9.35 10.39
N MET A 769 -10.05 -10.44 9.69
CA MET A 769 -11.05 -10.46 8.65
C MET A 769 -12.11 -11.49 9.00
N ALA A 770 -13.37 -11.09 8.87
CA ALA A 770 -14.52 -11.98 8.92
C ALA A 770 -15.21 -12.00 7.55
N THR A 771 -15.42 -13.19 7.01
CA THR A 771 -16.11 -13.42 5.75
C THR A 771 -17.41 -14.16 6.02
N LEU A 772 -18.51 -13.61 5.51
CA LEU A 772 -19.83 -14.23 5.51
C LEU A 772 -20.12 -14.73 4.10
N SER A 773 -20.38 -16.03 3.95
CA SER A 773 -20.87 -16.62 2.71
C SER A 773 -22.19 -17.35 2.92
N HIS A 774 -23.02 -17.41 1.89
CA HIS A 774 -24.31 -18.08 1.88
C HIS A 774 -24.50 -18.75 0.52
N GLY A 775 -24.92 -20.02 0.51
CA GLY A 775 -24.92 -20.83 -0.71
C GLY A 775 -23.53 -20.86 -1.35
N ASN A 776 -23.43 -20.36 -2.59
CA ASN A 776 -22.16 -20.24 -3.33
C ASN A 776 -21.64 -18.79 -3.44
N ILE A 777 -22.23 -17.84 -2.70
CA ILE A 777 -21.96 -16.41 -2.82
C ILE A 777 -21.29 -15.90 -1.54
N SER A 778 -20.21 -15.13 -1.69
CA SER A 778 -19.60 -14.38 -0.59
C SER A 778 -20.46 -13.14 -0.33
N ALA A 779 -21.31 -13.18 0.69
CA ALA A 779 -22.26 -12.11 0.96
C ALA A 779 -21.59 -10.84 1.53
N SER A 780 -20.53 -10.99 2.33
CA SER A 780 -19.83 -9.85 2.93
C SER A 780 -18.43 -10.20 3.43
N ARG A 781 -17.57 -9.18 3.50
CA ARG A 781 -16.29 -9.19 4.22
C ARG A 781 -16.22 -7.98 5.15
N SER A 782 -15.80 -8.20 6.38
CA SER A 782 -15.58 -7.14 7.38
C SER A 782 -14.19 -7.29 7.97
N PHE A 783 -13.56 -6.16 8.29
CA PHE A 783 -12.18 -6.10 8.73
C PHE A 783 -12.11 -5.32 10.04
N HIS A 784 -11.21 -5.74 10.93
CA HIS A 784 -11.00 -5.11 12.23
C HIS A 784 -9.52 -4.97 12.53
N LYS A 785 -9.11 -3.75 12.89
CA LYS A 785 -7.72 -3.43 13.25
C LYS A 785 -7.44 -3.89 14.68
N VAL A 786 -6.27 -4.52 14.88
CA VAL A 786 -5.78 -4.91 16.21
C VAL A 786 -4.37 -4.37 16.38
N SER A 787 -4.13 -3.59 17.44
CA SER A 787 -2.81 -3.05 17.77
C SER A 787 -2.11 -3.97 18.76
N VAL A 788 -0.91 -4.46 18.42
CA VAL A 788 -0.14 -5.36 19.27
C VAL A 788 1.00 -4.59 19.91
N LEU A 789 0.94 -4.47 21.24
CA LEU A 789 1.99 -3.86 22.04
C LEU A 789 3.12 -4.85 22.30
N PRO A 790 4.39 -4.39 22.31
CA PRO A 790 5.54 -5.20 22.73
C PRO A 790 5.34 -5.79 24.13
N GLU A 791 6.03 -6.89 24.40
CA GLU A 791 6.01 -7.52 25.72
C GLU A 791 6.56 -6.53 26.77
N ILE A 792 5.80 -6.29 27.84
CA ILE A 792 6.31 -5.50 28.97
C ILE A 792 7.33 -6.37 29.68
N LEU A 793 8.60 -6.20 29.33
CA LEU A 793 9.69 -6.72 30.15
C LEU A 793 9.67 -5.95 31.47
N HIS A 794 9.02 -6.53 32.48
CA HIS A 794 9.28 -6.14 33.85
C HIS A 794 10.75 -6.43 34.15
N TYR A 795 11.60 -5.43 33.96
CA TYR A 795 12.90 -5.39 34.60
C TYR A 795 12.62 -5.31 36.10
N ASN A 796 12.65 -6.46 36.78
CA ASN A 796 12.86 -6.47 38.21
C ASN A 796 14.21 -5.76 38.46
N GLN A 797 14.13 -4.54 38.99
CA GLN A 797 15.27 -3.74 39.42
C GLN A 797 16.11 -4.47 40.47
#